data_AF-A0AAE3ZPH3-F1
#
_entry.id   AF-A0AAE3ZPH3-F1
#
_cell.length_a   1.000
_cell.length_b   1.000
_cell.length_c   1.000
_cell.angle_alpha   90.00
_cell.angle_beta   90.00
_cell.angle_gamma   90.00
#
_symmetry.space_group_name_H-M   'P 1'
#
loop_
_entity.id
_entity.type
_entity.pdbx_description
1 polymer ?
#
loop_
_entity_poly.entity_id
_entity_poly.type
_entity_poly.pdbx_seq_one_letter_code
_entity_poly.pdbx_strand_id
1 'polypeptide(L)'
;MTIRTMTPSWLVLDEQVARICDDLAAVPAGPLRLSLQAPGGYGKTALLSYLAGLLREHDVPVIDAWTDPLDGADDDAVLLIDDAHLLDEGRLAALHPLTTGRRRLVLAYRPWPRPAGLTSLLTILRRERPPVLLGPFTPEQTARAVHAWTGGAPGDDLADRVHRLSGGVPGIAHRITAALAAGPELTDTSLLQFRADLDHLDPDVRRLLLATAAGGALPIGVLADLLGRDPARIDELLEAARATGLFALDDTLVPAARQAVTALGPVAHRADLWQRLAALQLARGDGTLTVARSLLDAGIGGSGLASAFQAGAEEALIAAPQVAARLFAAAAASGAPTGARHALATALGGDLDTALRLADRLVGAPGTGPVAENDRAAGAAVAAAVLAHRGQLAHSAERYRWSRTPTSRSFAALATQVTGGSFAVEGPDAADGPPTLLTNAAAMMADGIRESIGGTPAAALATLVQAAALLEPAGPAVLLPDSPAALAALVALHDGELDAADAVLDRAVTAGMGSVLMARRHRLLAGWIRMFRGDTAAAHDLLATATTGGAPIQLRDGLFAAALQIGLARRTGDLPEMHRGWANARETVLRHPVDLLTLLPLGELAVAGARLGERAALDVPVRQALDLLDRLGRPPLWHATLHWYLLQAAVVGEDAGTAAVHADALAADADATAHTAVLAAAATSWCRLLTGDIDPDQVVAHARDLARTGLAWDAARLAGQAAARTADRRAMVTLLDTARLLQGRQPGPRTENASEPTPTGQLSAREQEVAELLLAGLTYKEIGDRLFITPKTVEHHVARMRARLGAPNRAELLARLRATTTPVAFRKAPE
;
A
#
# COMPACT_ATOMS: atom_id res chain seq x y z
N MET A 1 29.38 23.14 -45.81
CA MET A 1 28.28 23.14 -44.83
C MET A 1 28.91 22.78 -43.50
N THR A 2 29.13 23.80 -42.68
CA THR A 2 30.04 23.83 -41.54
C THR A 2 29.46 23.00 -40.39
N ILE A 3 30.17 21.95 -39.99
CA ILE A 3 29.83 21.13 -38.82
C ILE A 3 30.12 22.01 -37.60
N ARG A 4 29.08 22.69 -37.13
CA ARG A 4 29.05 23.36 -35.84
C ARG A 4 29.15 22.24 -34.79
N THR A 5 30.24 22.27 -34.05
CA THR A 5 30.61 21.44 -32.91
C THR A 5 29.40 21.20 -31.99
N MET A 6 28.90 19.96 -31.94
CA MET A 6 27.99 19.55 -30.88
C MET A 6 28.82 19.41 -29.60
N THR A 7 28.76 20.44 -28.76
CA THR A 7 29.21 20.39 -27.37
C THR A 7 28.53 19.20 -26.69
N PRO A 8 29.24 18.35 -25.92
CA PRO A 8 28.57 17.47 -24.97
C PRO A 8 27.96 18.36 -23.87
N SER A 9 26.75 18.86 -24.08
CA SER A 9 26.02 19.75 -23.18
C SER A 9 25.81 19.18 -21.76
N TRP A 10 26.01 17.86 -21.60
CA TRP A 10 25.92 17.15 -20.34
C TRP A 10 27.20 17.22 -19.48
N LEU A 11 28.32 17.69 -20.03
CA LEU A 11 29.60 17.82 -19.31
C LEU A 11 29.74 19.15 -18.57
N VAL A 12 29.01 20.18 -19.02
CA VAL A 12 29.01 21.54 -18.48
C VAL A 12 27.68 21.79 -17.75
N LEU A 13 27.41 20.99 -16.73
CA LEU A 13 26.14 21.05 -15.97
C LEU A 13 26.26 21.83 -14.67
N ASP A 14 27.49 22.10 -14.22
CA ASP A 14 27.82 22.88 -13.03
C ASP A 14 28.21 24.31 -13.43
N GLU A 15 27.65 25.32 -12.76
CA GLU A 15 27.92 26.74 -13.01
C GLU A 15 29.40 27.07 -12.82
N GLN A 16 30.09 26.38 -11.90
CA GLN A 16 31.53 26.55 -11.70
C GLN A 16 32.33 26.04 -12.91
N VAL A 17 31.94 24.90 -13.48
CA VAL A 17 32.58 24.33 -14.67
C VAL A 17 32.27 25.18 -15.91
N ALA A 18 31.04 25.70 -16.02
CA ALA A 18 30.64 26.62 -17.07
C ALA A 18 31.49 27.89 -17.05
N ARG A 19 31.62 28.55 -15.89
CA ARG A 19 32.46 29.74 -15.72
C ARG A 19 33.92 29.49 -16.05
N ILE A 20 34.47 28.32 -15.71
CA ILE A 20 35.85 27.96 -16.07
C ILE A 20 35.99 27.79 -17.59
N CYS A 21 35.02 27.16 -18.24
CA CYS A 21 35.02 27.01 -19.69
C CYS A 21 34.89 28.38 -20.37
N ASP A 22 34.04 29.26 -19.85
CA ASP A 22 33.87 30.63 -20.34
C ASP A 22 35.15 31.46 -20.13
N ASP A 23 35.78 31.37 -18.95
CA ASP A 23 37.05 32.03 -18.62
C ASP A 23 38.21 31.55 -19.53
N LEU A 24 38.19 30.27 -19.90
CA LEU A 24 39.19 29.67 -20.81
C LEU A 24 38.93 30.03 -22.28
N ALA A 25 37.65 30.12 -22.69
CA ALA A 25 37.24 30.56 -24.02
C ALA A 25 37.46 32.08 -24.24
N ALA A 26 37.38 32.89 -23.18
CA ALA A 26 37.56 34.34 -23.25
C ALA A 26 39.02 34.81 -23.52
N VAL A 27 39.95 33.89 -23.76
CA VAL A 27 41.39 34.08 -24.01
C VAL A 27 42.11 35.00 -23.01
N PRO A 28 42.91 34.45 -22.08
CA PRO A 28 43.94 35.21 -21.40
C PRO A 28 45.33 34.67 -21.79
N ALA A 29 46.17 35.51 -22.38
CA ALA A 29 47.60 35.27 -22.57
C ALA A 29 48.39 35.32 -21.24
N GLY A 30 47.86 34.65 -20.20
CA GLY A 30 48.35 34.65 -18.83
C GLY A 30 48.48 33.23 -18.25
N PRO A 31 49.14 33.09 -17.09
CA PRO A 31 49.34 31.80 -16.45
C PRO A 31 47.99 31.15 -16.08
N LEU A 32 47.78 29.92 -16.55
CA LEU A 32 46.62 29.10 -16.22
C LEU A 32 47.07 27.99 -15.30
N ARG A 33 46.63 28.00 -14.05
CA ARG A 33 46.93 26.97 -13.06
C ARG A 33 45.63 26.49 -12.46
N LEU A 34 45.21 25.30 -12.85
CA LEU A 34 43.93 24.72 -12.48
C LEU A 34 44.14 23.32 -11.93
N SER A 35 43.46 23.00 -10.84
CA SER A 35 43.48 21.66 -10.28
C SER A 35 42.05 21.14 -10.14
N LEU A 36 41.74 20.03 -10.81
CA LEU A 36 40.44 19.35 -10.82
C LEU A 36 40.50 18.18 -9.85
N GLN A 37 39.68 18.20 -8.81
CA GLN A 37 39.63 17.14 -7.80
C GLN A 37 38.26 16.47 -7.81
N ALA A 38 38.25 15.15 -7.97
CA ALA A 38 37.02 14.36 -7.83
C ALA A 38 37.33 12.86 -7.66
N PRO A 39 36.45 12.08 -7.04
CA PRO A 39 36.55 10.62 -7.06
C PRO A 39 36.49 10.02 -8.47
N GLY A 40 36.74 8.72 -8.58
CA GLY A 40 36.60 7.97 -9.83
C GLY A 40 35.19 8.09 -10.43
N GLY A 41 35.08 8.25 -11.75
CA GLY A 41 33.76 8.32 -12.42
C GLY A 41 33.03 9.68 -12.36
N TYR A 42 33.59 10.71 -11.72
CA TYR A 42 32.99 12.06 -11.64
C TYR A 42 33.24 12.95 -12.87
N GLY A 43 33.74 12.38 -13.97
CA GLY A 43 33.89 13.11 -15.24
C GLY A 43 35.19 13.90 -15.42
N LYS A 44 36.20 13.73 -14.56
CA LYS A 44 37.52 14.41 -14.68
C LYS A 44 38.15 14.29 -16.08
N THR A 45 38.37 13.06 -16.54
CA THR A 45 38.94 12.75 -17.87
C THR A 45 38.11 13.34 -19.01
N ALA A 46 36.78 13.26 -18.88
CA ALA A 46 35.87 13.80 -19.87
C ALA A 46 35.92 15.33 -19.93
N LEU A 47 36.05 15.99 -18.77
CA LEU A 47 36.25 17.45 -18.68
C LEU A 47 37.62 17.86 -19.24
N LEU A 48 38.70 17.13 -18.91
CA LEU A 48 40.02 17.38 -19.51
C LEU A 48 39.99 17.26 -21.03
N SER A 49 39.32 16.22 -21.55
CA SER A 49 39.15 16.02 -23.00
C SER A 49 38.36 17.16 -23.64
N TYR A 50 37.32 17.66 -22.96
CA TYR A 50 36.54 18.81 -23.40
C TYR A 50 37.38 20.09 -23.42
N LEU A 51 38.14 20.37 -22.35
CA LEU A 51 39.04 21.51 -22.27
C LEU A 51 40.12 21.47 -23.36
N ALA A 52 40.68 20.29 -23.63
CA ALA A 52 41.65 20.09 -24.71
C ALA A 52 41.05 20.46 -26.08
N GLY A 53 39.81 20.06 -26.35
CA GLY A 53 39.08 20.44 -27.57
C GLY A 53 38.86 21.95 -27.67
N LEU A 54 38.33 22.56 -26.60
CA LEU A 54 38.06 24.00 -26.54
C LEU A 54 39.32 24.84 -26.78
N LEU A 55 40.44 24.47 -26.15
CA LEU A 55 41.72 25.17 -26.30
C LEU A 55 42.27 25.04 -27.73
N ARG A 56 42.16 23.86 -28.36
CA ARG A 56 42.56 23.65 -29.76
C ARG A 56 41.70 24.45 -30.73
N GLU A 57 40.40 24.60 -30.47
CA GLU A 57 39.50 25.43 -31.27
C GLU A 57 39.88 26.92 -31.23
N HIS A 58 40.62 27.35 -30.21
CA HIS A 58 41.09 28.72 -30.02
C HIS A 58 42.60 28.86 -30.31
N ASP A 59 43.18 27.94 -31.10
CA ASP A 59 44.58 27.93 -31.52
C ASP A 59 45.60 27.90 -30.36
N VAL A 60 45.22 27.41 -29.18
CA VAL A 60 46.14 27.22 -28.05
C VAL A 60 46.77 25.81 -28.11
N PRO A 61 48.11 25.67 -28.10
CA PRO A 61 48.75 24.36 -28.09
C PRO A 61 48.47 23.60 -26.78
N VAL A 62 48.13 22.31 -26.88
CA VAL A 62 47.78 21.44 -25.73
C VAL A 62 48.64 20.19 -25.74
N ILE A 63 49.19 19.85 -24.57
CA ILE A 63 49.93 18.60 -24.32
C ILE A 63 49.09 17.75 -23.36
N ASP A 64 48.42 16.73 -23.88
CA ASP A 64 47.57 15.77 -23.12
C ASP A 64 48.20 14.38 -22.97
N ALA A 65 49.25 14.09 -23.73
CA ALA A 65 50.07 12.87 -23.63
C ALA A 65 51.50 13.21 -23.19
N TRP A 66 51.67 13.56 -21.91
CA TRP A 66 52.97 13.94 -21.36
C TRP A 66 53.95 12.76 -21.32
N THR A 67 55.10 12.93 -21.97
CA THR A 67 56.27 12.04 -21.88
C THR A 67 57.50 12.87 -21.52
N ASP A 68 58.36 12.35 -20.64
CA ASP A 68 59.59 13.05 -20.23
C ASP A 68 60.70 12.91 -21.30
N PRO A 69 61.50 13.97 -21.57
CA PRO A 69 61.50 15.31 -20.96
C PRO A 69 60.71 16.36 -21.77
N LEU A 70 60.23 17.42 -21.10
CA LEU A 70 59.56 18.61 -21.71
C LEU A 70 60.53 19.63 -22.35
N ASP A 71 61.75 19.22 -22.66
CA ASP A 71 62.77 20.09 -23.24
C ASP A 71 62.39 20.49 -24.67
N GLY A 72 62.21 21.79 -24.90
CA GLY A 72 61.79 22.35 -26.19
C GLY A 72 60.28 22.47 -26.42
N ALA A 73 59.44 22.14 -25.42
CA ALA A 73 58.00 22.42 -25.47
C ALA A 73 57.73 23.93 -25.42
N ASP A 74 56.77 24.39 -26.23
CA ASP A 74 56.32 25.79 -26.28
C ASP A 74 55.85 26.26 -24.88
N ASP A 75 56.38 27.39 -24.41
CA ASP A 75 56.07 27.94 -23.09
C ASP A 75 54.61 28.40 -22.97
N ASP A 76 53.93 28.61 -24.12
CA ASP A 76 52.51 28.99 -24.18
C ASP A 76 51.55 27.77 -24.22
N ALA A 77 52.09 26.54 -24.29
CA ALA A 77 51.29 25.32 -24.30
C ALA A 77 50.66 24.99 -22.94
N VAL A 78 49.44 24.44 -22.98
CA VAL A 78 48.71 23.96 -21.81
C VAL A 78 49.00 22.49 -21.59
N LEU A 79 49.66 22.17 -20.48
CA LEU A 79 49.90 20.80 -20.03
C LEU A 79 48.69 20.28 -19.26
N LEU A 80 48.05 19.24 -19.77
CA LEU A 80 46.92 18.54 -19.13
C LEU A 80 47.44 17.21 -18.57
N ILE A 81 47.38 17.07 -17.24
CA ILE A 81 47.76 15.84 -16.55
C ILE A 81 46.51 15.20 -15.98
N ASP A 82 46.14 14.03 -16.48
CA ASP A 82 45.10 13.19 -15.88
C ASP A 82 45.68 12.24 -14.83
N ASP A 83 44.84 11.88 -13.86
CA ASP A 83 45.15 10.97 -12.76
C ASP A 83 46.52 11.22 -12.08
N ALA A 84 46.85 12.48 -11.78
CA ALA A 84 48.15 12.91 -11.24
C ALA A 84 48.57 12.22 -9.92
N HIS A 85 47.63 11.62 -9.21
CA HIS A 85 47.84 10.84 -7.99
C HIS A 85 48.49 9.46 -8.23
N LEU A 86 48.54 9.00 -9.49
CA LEU A 86 49.22 7.77 -9.91
C LEU A 86 50.65 8.00 -10.39
N LEU A 87 51.09 9.27 -10.49
CA LEU A 87 52.46 9.60 -10.88
C LEU A 87 53.44 9.27 -9.75
N ASP A 88 54.64 8.81 -10.12
CA ASP A 88 55.74 8.64 -9.18
C ASP A 88 56.31 10.00 -8.70
N GLU A 89 57.09 9.97 -7.62
CA GLU A 89 57.68 11.18 -7.03
C GLU A 89 58.66 11.91 -7.97
N GLY A 90 59.31 11.19 -8.89
CA GLY A 90 60.22 11.79 -9.87
C GLY A 90 59.47 12.65 -10.89
N ARG A 91 58.37 12.11 -11.42
CA ARG A 91 57.47 12.81 -12.32
C ARG A 91 56.75 13.97 -11.63
N LEU A 92 56.30 13.78 -10.39
CA LEU A 92 55.72 14.88 -9.61
C LEU A 92 56.72 16.01 -9.36
N ALA A 93 57.99 15.68 -9.09
CA ALA A 93 59.05 16.68 -8.95
C ALA A 93 59.31 17.43 -10.27
N ALA A 94 59.24 16.77 -11.43
CA ALA A 94 59.40 17.38 -12.75
C ALA A 94 58.32 18.44 -13.08
N LEU A 95 57.15 18.36 -12.44
CA LEU A 95 56.08 19.35 -12.59
C LEU A 95 56.30 20.62 -11.74
N HIS A 96 57.15 20.56 -10.71
CA HIS A 96 57.36 21.67 -9.77
C HIS A 96 57.89 22.96 -10.44
N PRO A 97 58.90 22.91 -11.34
CA PRO A 97 59.37 24.10 -12.05
C PRO A 97 58.30 24.75 -12.94
N LEU A 98 57.31 23.97 -13.39
CA LEU A 98 56.20 24.48 -14.21
C LEU A 98 55.20 25.31 -13.39
N THR A 99 55.25 25.22 -12.06
CA THR A 99 54.36 25.98 -11.17
C THR A 99 54.84 27.40 -10.85
N THR A 100 56.07 27.78 -11.23
CA THR A 100 56.68 29.09 -10.90
C THR A 100 56.98 29.98 -12.12
N GLY A 101 56.60 29.55 -13.34
CA GLY A 101 56.84 30.27 -14.61
C GLY A 101 55.57 30.68 -15.40
N ARG A 102 55.72 31.08 -16.67
CA ARG A 102 54.61 31.45 -17.58
C ARG A 102 53.77 30.27 -18.09
N ARG A 103 54.24 29.04 -17.88
CA ARG A 103 53.61 27.82 -18.36
C ARG A 103 52.23 27.56 -17.73
N ARG A 104 51.37 26.89 -18.49
CA ARG A 104 49.97 26.64 -18.17
C ARG A 104 49.77 25.16 -17.83
N LEU A 105 49.18 24.87 -16.68
CA LEU A 105 49.06 23.53 -16.11
C LEU A 105 47.64 23.28 -15.61
N VAL A 106 47.04 22.18 -16.06
CA VAL A 106 45.79 21.62 -15.51
C VAL A 106 46.06 20.23 -14.98
N LEU A 107 45.77 20.02 -13.70
CA LEU A 107 45.98 18.76 -13.00
C LEU A 107 44.64 18.15 -12.58
N ALA A 108 44.29 16.98 -13.08
CA ALA A 108 43.19 16.19 -12.56
C ALA A 108 43.70 15.09 -11.63
N TYR A 109 43.06 14.94 -10.46
CA TYR A 109 43.48 13.97 -9.46
C TYR A 109 42.32 13.51 -8.56
N ARG A 110 42.51 12.37 -7.89
CA ARG A 110 41.59 11.86 -6.88
C ARG A 110 41.97 12.36 -5.48
N PRO A 111 41.03 12.44 -4.53
CA PRO A 111 41.34 12.84 -3.16
C PRO A 111 42.38 11.97 -2.45
N TRP A 112 42.50 10.70 -2.87
CA TRP A 112 43.42 9.69 -2.38
C TRP A 112 43.89 8.79 -3.54
N PRO A 113 45.13 8.25 -3.51
CA PRO A 113 46.23 8.53 -2.57
C PRO A 113 46.79 9.95 -2.68
N ARG A 114 47.45 10.41 -1.60
CA ARG A 114 48.14 11.70 -1.56
C ARG A 114 49.66 11.52 -1.42
N PRO A 115 50.39 11.27 -2.52
CA PRO A 115 51.85 11.28 -2.49
C PRO A 115 52.38 12.66 -2.05
N ALA A 116 53.60 12.68 -1.52
CA ALA A 116 54.19 13.88 -0.93
C ALA A 116 54.42 14.94 -2.02
N GLY A 117 54.91 14.53 -3.20
CA GLY A 117 55.10 15.39 -4.35
C GLY A 117 53.81 16.06 -4.82
N LEU A 118 52.69 15.32 -4.88
CA LEU A 118 51.39 15.88 -5.25
C LEU A 118 50.91 16.87 -4.18
N THR A 119 51.05 16.55 -2.90
CA THR A 119 50.66 17.45 -1.81
C THR A 119 51.44 18.76 -1.85
N SER A 120 52.73 18.71 -2.17
CA SER A 120 53.60 19.88 -2.36
C SER A 120 53.12 20.73 -3.55
N LEU A 121 52.86 20.12 -4.71
CA LEU A 121 52.34 20.81 -5.90
C LEU A 121 50.99 21.49 -5.62
N LEU A 122 50.05 20.77 -5.02
CA LEU A 122 48.73 21.30 -4.69
C LEU A 122 48.80 22.47 -3.70
N THR A 123 49.76 22.47 -2.78
CA THR A 123 49.97 23.57 -1.83
C THR A 123 50.35 24.87 -2.55
N ILE A 124 51.13 24.76 -3.65
CA ILE A 124 51.50 25.91 -4.48
C ILE A 124 50.30 26.38 -5.31
N LEU A 125 49.64 25.46 -6.00
CA LEU A 125 48.52 25.78 -6.89
C LEU A 125 47.35 26.43 -6.13
N ARG A 126 47.08 25.96 -4.90
CA ARG A 126 46.04 26.51 -4.02
C ARG A 126 46.25 27.96 -3.63
N ARG A 127 47.48 28.48 -3.68
CA ARG A 127 47.76 29.90 -3.39
C ARG A 127 47.20 30.83 -4.46
N GLU A 128 47.04 30.32 -5.69
CA GLU A 128 46.52 31.11 -6.81
C GLU A 128 45.04 30.87 -7.06
N ARG A 129 44.61 29.61 -7.06
CA ARG A 129 43.21 29.23 -7.27
C ARG A 129 42.83 28.01 -6.43
N PRO A 130 41.66 27.99 -5.78
CA PRO A 130 41.16 26.80 -5.11
C PRO A 130 40.90 25.66 -6.11
N PRO A 131 40.98 24.39 -5.68
CA PRO A 131 40.68 23.26 -6.55
C PRO A 131 39.20 23.28 -6.96
N VAL A 132 38.95 22.90 -8.21
CA VAL A 132 37.59 22.70 -8.73
C VAL A 132 37.16 21.31 -8.29
N LEU A 133 36.09 21.26 -7.49
CA LEU A 133 35.55 20.02 -6.98
C LEU A 133 34.40 19.59 -7.88
N LEU A 134 34.50 18.42 -8.49
CA LEU A 134 33.37 17.88 -9.27
C LEU A 134 32.46 17.08 -8.31
N GLY A 135 31.22 17.53 -8.18
CA GLY A 135 30.17 16.86 -7.40
C GLY A 135 29.40 15.82 -8.21
N PRO A 136 28.54 15.01 -7.55
CA PRO A 136 27.58 14.17 -8.25
C PRO A 136 26.53 15.05 -8.94
N PHE A 137 25.94 14.55 -10.02
CA PHE A 137 24.84 15.22 -10.70
C PHE A 137 23.59 15.30 -9.81
N THR A 138 22.91 16.44 -9.86
CA THR A 138 21.53 16.56 -9.33
C THR A 138 20.56 15.71 -10.16
N PRO A 139 19.31 15.47 -9.69
CA PRO A 139 18.29 14.81 -10.49
C PRO A 139 18.08 15.46 -11.86
N GLU A 140 18.05 16.80 -11.92
CA GLU A 140 17.84 17.56 -13.15
C GLU A 140 19.03 17.43 -14.11
N GLN A 141 20.25 17.48 -13.57
CA GLN A 141 21.48 17.26 -14.34
C GLN A 141 21.54 15.83 -14.88
N THR A 142 21.12 14.84 -14.07
CA THR A 142 21.02 13.45 -14.49
C THR A 142 20.00 13.28 -15.62
N ALA A 143 18.83 13.91 -15.52
CA ALA A 143 17.81 13.88 -16.57
C ALA A 143 18.33 14.46 -17.89
N ARG A 144 19.02 15.60 -17.85
CA ARG A 144 19.65 16.20 -19.05
C ARG A 144 20.71 15.28 -19.66
N ALA A 145 21.54 14.66 -18.83
CA ALA A 145 22.57 13.73 -19.29
C ALA A 145 21.96 12.48 -19.93
N VAL A 146 20.97 11.87 -19.28
CA VAL A 146 20.23 10.71 -19.80
C VAL A 146 19.52 11.05 -21.12
N HIS A 147 18.89 12.21 -21.20
CA HIS A 147 18.27 12.70 -22.45
C HIS A 147 19.30 12.82 -23.58
N ALA A 148 20.48 13.38 -23.30
CA ALA A 148 21.55 13.50 -24.28
C ALA A 148 22.11 12.13 -24.72
N TRP A 149 22.35 11.20 -23.79
CA TRP A 149 22.90 9.87 -24.10
C TRP A 149 21.94 8.96 -24.87
N THR A 150 20.63 9.17 -24.71
CA THR A 150 19.58 8.35 -25.35
C THR A 150 19.02 8.97 -26.63
N GLY A 151 19.50 10.15 -27.04
CA GLY A 151 19.02 10.84 -28.25
C GLY A 151 17.64 11.48 -28.09
N GLY A 152 17.24 11.81 -26.87
CA GLY A 152 16.07 12.63 -26.57
C GLY A 152 14.76 11.90 -26.25
N ALA A 153 14.78 10.57 -26.17
CA ALA A 153 13.60 9.73 -26.00
C ALA A 153 13.36 9.05 -24.62
N PRO A 154 13.90 9.47 -23.47
CA PRO A 154 13.56 8.83 -22.20
C PRO A 154 12.40 9.54 -21.48
N GLY A 155 11.50 8.78 -20.87
CA GLY A 155 10.51 9.32 -19.91
C GLY A 155 11.16 9.65 -18.57
N ASP A 156 10.56 10.56 -17.81
CA ASP A 156 11.09 11.07 -16.52
C ASP A 156 11.42 9.93 -15.51
N ASP A 157 10.67 8.82 -15.55
CA ASP A 157 10.92 7.63 -14.72
C ASP A 157 12.32 7.00 -14.94
N LEU A 158 12.84 7.01 -16.17
CA LEU A 158 14.16 6.45 -16.44
C LEU A 158 15.26 7.31 -15.81
N ALA A 159 15.16 8.63 -15.95
CA ALA A 159 16.12 9.57 -15.37
C ALA A 159 16.17 9.45 -13.85
N ASP A 160 15.00 9.36 -13.21
CA ASP A 160 14.88 9.16 -11.78
C ASP A 160 15.50 7.83 -11.32
N ARG A 161 15.24 6.73 -12.05
CA ARG A 161 15.84 5.43 -11.78
C ARG A 161 17.36 5.46 -11.92
N VAL A 162 17.88 6.07 -12.99
CA VAL A 162 19.33 6.22 -13.22
C VAL A 162 19.95 7.05 -12.10
N HIS A 163 19.34 8.17 -11.72
CA HIS A 163 19.84 9.03 -10.64
C HIS A 163 19.90 8.27 -9.31
N ARG A 164 18.81 7.61 -8.91
CA ARG A 164 18.77 6.81 -7.67
C ARG A 164 19.82 5.70 -7.66
N LEU A 165 19.98 4.95 -8.75
CA LEU A 165 20.91 3.82 -8.79
C LEU A 165 22.37 4.26 -8.90
N SER A 166 22.64 5.38 -9.56
CA SER A 166 24.00 5.91 -9.71
C SER A 166 24.45 6.83 -8.58
N GLY A 167 23.53 7.27 -7.69
CA GLY A 167 23.81 8.32 -6.70
C GLY A 167 24.25 9.64 -7.35
N GLY A 168 23.84 9.88 -8.60
CA GLY A 168 24.29 11.01 -9.42
C GLY A 168 25.72 10.89 -9.94
N VAL A 169 26.45 9.80 -9.71
CA VAL A 169 27.84 9.65 -10.21
C VAL A 169 27.83 9.51 -11.74
N PRO A 170 28.38 10.48 -12.50
CA PRO A 170 28.23 10.54 -13.97
C PRO A 170 28.67 9.28 -14.71
N GLY A 171 29.82 8.71 -14.35
CA GLY A 171 30.37 7.50 -14.98
C GLY A 171 29.60 6.23 -14.64
N ILE A 172 28.91 6.19 -13.48
CA ILE A 172 28.00 5.09 -13.14
C ILE A 172 26.69 5.28 -13.91
N ALA A 173 26.12 6.49 -13.88
CA ALA A 173 24.91 6.86 -14.60
C ALA A 173 25.02 6.52 -16.09
N HIS A 174 26.12 6.91 -16.73
CA HIS A 174 26.37 6.61 -18.14
C HIS A 174 26.38 5.10 -18.42
N ARG A 175 27.11 4.30 -17.62
CA ARG A 175 27.21 2.84 -17.76
C ARG A 175 25.86 2.13 -17.64
N ILE A 176 25.03 2.54 -16.68
CA ILE A 176 23.76 1.87 -16.39
C ILE A 176 22.59 2.35 -17.26
N THR A 177 22.70 3.52 -17.90
CA THR A 177 21.61 4.14 -18.67
C THR A 177 21.09 3.21 -19.77
N ALA A 178 21.98 2.62 -20.57
CA ALA A 178 21.58 1.72 -21.64
C ALA A 178 20.86 0.45 -21.12
N ALA A 179 21.31 -0.09 -19.99
CA ALA A 179 20.69 -1.26 -19.37
C ALA A 179 19.28 -0.95 -18.81
N LEU A 180 19.13 0.19 -18.13
CA LEU A 180 17.84 0.60 -17.54
C LEU A 180 16.83 1.10 -18.59
N ALA A 181 17.32 1.52 -19.77
CA ALA A 181 16.48 1.79 -20.94
C ALA A 181 15.92 0.49 -21.55
N ALA A 182 16.68 -0.61 -21.48
CA ALA A 182 16.28 -1.92 -21.99
C ALA A 182 15.39 -2.71 -21.02
N GLY A 183 15.39 -2.39 -19.73
CA GLY A 183 14.58 -3.08 -18.73
C GLY A 183 14.52 -2.41 -17.35
N PRO A 184 13.66 -2.90 -16.44
CA PRO A 184 13.43 -2.30 -15.13
C PRO A 184 14.58 -2.50 -14.14
N GLU A 185 15.46 -3.48 -14.36
CA GLU A 185 16.50 -3.88 -13.42
C GLU A 185 17.88 -4.00 -14.08
N LEU A 186 18.94 -3.88 -13.28
CA LEU A 186 20.29 -4.19 -13.71
C LEU A 186 20.47 -5.70 -13.76
N THR A 187 20.91 -6.21 -14.90
CA THR A 187 21.21 -7.63 -15.10
C THR A 187 22.68 -7.91 -14.77
N ASP A 188 23.01 -9.16 -14.48
CA ASP A 188 24.41 -9.60 -14.28
C ASP A 188 25.32 -9.17 -15.45
N THR A 189 24.79 -9.20 -16.68
CA THR A 189 25.52 -8.76 -17.88
C THR A 189 25.85 -7.27 -17.85
N SER A 190 24.90 -6.42 -17.42
CA SER A 190 25.15 -4.99 -17.27
C SER A 190 26.15 -4.68 -16.15
N LEU A 191 26.15 -5.49 -15.08
CA LEU A 191 27.05 -5.33 -13.95
C LEU A 191 28.50 -5.70 -14.30
N LEU A 192 28.75 -6.54 -15.32
CA LEU A 192 30.11 -6.90 -15.77
C LEU A 192 30.97 -5.68 -16.12
N GLN A 193 30.37 -4.54 -16.49
CA GLN A 193 31.09 -3.30 -16.77
C GLN A 193 31.83 -2.73 -15.55
N PHE A 194 31.48 -3.16 -14.34
CA PHE A 194 32.19 -2.79 -13.10
C PHE A 194 33.36 -3.72 -12.78
N ARG A 195 33.51 -4.83 -13.50
CA ARG A 195 34.50 -5.87 -13.17
C ARG A 195 35.93 -5.33 -13.17
N ALA A 196 36.28 -4.54 -14.18
CA ALA A 196 37.60 -3.93 -14.28
C ALA A 196 37.87 -3.04 -13.07
N ASP A 197 36.94 -2.17 -12.68
CA ASP A 197 37.10 -1.30 -11.51
C ASP A 197 37.33 -2.11 -10.24
N LEU A 198 36.58 -3.20 -10.04
CA LEU A 198 36.66 -4.05 -8.84
C LEU A 198 37.92 -4.93 -8.78
N ASP A 199 38.45 -5.37 -9.92
CA ASP A 199 39.64 -6.22 -9.97
C ASP A 199 40.94 -5.43 -9.75
N HIS A 200 40.93 -4.11 -9.99
CA HIS A 200 42.08 -3.21 -9.72
C HIS A 200 42.07 -2.62 -8.30
N LEU A 201 41.05 -2.91 -7.48
CA LEU A 201 41.01 -2.42 -6.10
C LEU A 201 42.05 -3.13 -5.23
N ASP A 202 42.60 -2.37 -4.28
CA ASP A 202 43.32 -2.94 -3.15
C ASP A 202 42.46 -4.02 -2.46
N PRO A 203 43.03 -5.18 -2.10
CA PRO A 203 42.28 -6.27 -1.49
C PRO A 203 41.52 -5.87 -0.21
N ASP A 204 42.08 -4.98 0.61
CA ASP A 204 41.43 -4.51 1.83
C ASP A 204 40.31 -3.52 1.52
N VAL A 205 40.46 -2.66 0.50
CA VAL A 205 39.35 -1.81 0.00
C VAL A 205 38.22 -2.69 -0.55
N ARG A 206 38.53 -3.72 -1.35
CA ARG A 206 37.51 -4.66 -1.87
C ARG A 206 36.75 -5.37 -0.73
N ARG A 207 37.45 -5.78 0.33
CA ARG A 207 36.82 -6.38 1.53
C ARG A 207 35.95 -5.37 2.28
N LEU A 208 36.39 -4.12 2.42
CA LEU A 208 35.59 -3.04 3.01
C LEU A 208 34.30 -2.80 2.21
N LEU A 209 34.38 -2.73 0.88
CA LEU A 209 33.20 -2.60 0.03
C LEU A 209 32.27 -3.81 0.18
N LEU A 210 32.80 -5.04 0.22
CA LEU A 210 32.00 -6.24 0.45
C LEU A 210 31.31 -6.22 1.83
N ALA A 211 31.98 -5.76 2.88
CA ALA A 211 31.39 -5.68 4.23
C ALA A 211 30.22 -4.68 4.28
N THR A 212 30.41 -3.49 3.73
CA THR A 212 29.39 -2.42 3.67
C THR A 212 28.24 -2.76 2.71
N ALA A 213 28.49 -3.61 1.71
CA ALA A 213 27.43 -4.15 0.85
C ALA A 213 26.35 -4.91 1.63
N ALA A 214 26.71 -5.58 2.74
CA ALA A 214 25.76 -6.24 3.63
C ALA A 214 25.37 -5.43 4.86
N GLY A 215 26.31 -4.70 5.47
CA GLY A 215 26.10 -4.01 6.74
C GLY A 215 25.55 -2.58 6.63
N GLY A 216 25.63 -1.96 5.45
CA GLY A 216 25.45 -0.50 5.32
C GLY A 216 26.69 0.24 5.85
N ALA A 217 26.48 1.43 6.44
CA ALA A 217 27.53 2.16 7.13
C ALA A 217 27.89 1.43 8.44
N LEU A 218 29.17 1.13 8.63
CA LEU A 218 29.67 0.32 9.73
C LEU A 218 30.59 1.14 10.64
N PRO A 219 30.51 1.01 11.98
CA PRO A 219 31.45 1.65 12.88
C PRO A 219 32.89 1.22 12.61
N ILE A 220 33.84 2.15 12.75
CA ILE A 220 35.28 1.90 12.52
C ILE A 220 35.79 0.70 13.34
N GLY A 221 35.34 0.54 14.59
CA GLY A 221 35.72 -0.61 15.42
C GLY A 221 35.28 -1.96 14.85
N VAL A 222 34.06 -2.04 14.28
CA VAL A 222 33.57 -3.26 13.62
C VAL A 222 34.38 -3.57 12.37
N LEU A 223 34.73 -2.54 11.58
CA LEU A 223 35.58 -2.70 10.40
C LEU A 223 37.01 -3.11 10.77
N ALA A 224 37.58 -2.54 11.83
CA ALA A 224 38.89 -2.90 12.36
C ALA A 224 38.96 -4.38 12.76
N ASP A 225 37.98 -4.83 13.55
CA ASP A 225 37.85 -6.23 13.98
C ASP A 225 37.62 -7.17 12.79
N LEU A 226 36.73 -6.80 11.87
CA LEU A 226 36.37 -7.62 10.70
C LEU A 226 37.53 -7.79 9.71
N LEU A 227 38.29 -6.72 9.46
CA LEU A 227 39.39 -6.71 8.50
C LEU A 227 40.75 -7.07 9.14
N GLY A 228 40.83 -7.13 10.47
CA GLY A 228 42.07 -7.38 11.21
C GLY A 228 43.09 -6.27 10.97
N ARG A 229 42.67 -5.01 11.15
CA ARG A 229 43.46 -3.81 10.91
C ARG A 229 43.29 -2.81 12.05
N ASP A 230 44.31 -1.99 12.29
CA ASP A 230 44.22 -0.92 13.27
C ASP A 230 43.22 0.17 12.82
N PRO A 231 42.52 0.85 13.75
CA PRO A 231 41.55 1.89 13.41
C PRO A 231 42.09 2.99 12.48
N ALA A 232 43.33 3.42 12.66
CA ALA A 232 43.97 4.42 11.80
C ALA A 232 44.10 3.94 10.34
N ARG A 233 44.33 2.64 10.13
CA ARG A 233 44.36 2.06 8.79
C ARG A 233 42.97 1.95 8.18
N ILE A 234 41.92 1.80 8.99
CA ILE A 234 40.53 1.83 8.50
C ILE A 234 40.17 3.21 7.95
N ASP A 235 40.60 4.29 8.61
CA ASP A 235 40.37 5.64 8.10
C ASP A 235 40.99 5.84 6.71
N GLU A 236 42.23 5.38 6.52
CA GLU A 236 42.88 5.40 5.20
C GLU A 236 42.14 4.54 4.16
N LEU A 237 41.60 3.39 4.56
CA LEU A 237 40.80 2.53 3.67
C LEU A 237 39.45 3.17 3.30
N LEU A 238 38.81 3.89 4.22
CA LEU A 238 37.58 4.65 3.94
C LEU A 238 37.86 5.80 2.96
N GLU A 239 38.96 6.53 3.13
CA GLU A 239 39.39 7.55 2.16
C GLU A 239 39.67 6.94 0.77
N ALA A 240 40.36 5.80 0.75
CA ALA A 240 40.63 5.06 -0.49
C ALA A 240 39.33 4.58 -1.16
N ALA A 241 38.38 4.05 -0.39
CA ALA A 241 37.07 3.62 -0.86
C ALA A 241 36.28 4.79 -1.45
N ARG A 242 36.18 5.94 -0.76
CA ARG A 242 35.51 7.15 -1.25
C ARG A 242 36.15 7.66 -2.54
N ALA A 243 37.47 7.58 -2.67
CA ALA A 243 38.18 8.01 -3.88
C ALA A 243 37.88 7.13 -5.12
N THR A 244 37.33 5.92 -4.95
CA THR A 244 36.88 5.08 -6.08
C THR A 244 35.65 5.65 -6.80
N GLY A 245 34.82 6.43 -6.10
CA GLY A 245 33.50 6.87 -6.57
C GLY A 245 32.40 5.80 -6.50
N LEU A 246 32.71 4.59 -6.02
CA LEU A 246 31.74 3.54 -5.72
C LEU A 246 31.14 3.70 -4.31
N PHE A 247 31.81 4.46 -3.45
CA PHE A 247 31.53 4.62 -2.04
C PHE A 247 31.28 6.11 -1.74
N ALA A 248 30.15 6.40 -1.11
CA ALA A 248 29.69 7.75 -0.84
C ALA A 248 30.31 8.31 0.45
N LEU A 249 30.13 9.61 0.70
CA LEU A 249 30.69 10.31 1.85
C LEU A 249 30.05 9.89 3.19
N ASP A 250 28.86 9.29 3.14
CA ASP A 250 28.13 8.74 4.30
C ASP A 250 28.55 7.30 4.65
N ASP A 251 29.66 6.83 4.06
CA ASP A 251 30.21 5.48 4.23
C ASP A 251 29.27 4.37 3.77
N THR A 252 28.45 4.67 2.77
CA THR A 252 27.62 3.68 2.09
C THR A 252 28.05 3.47 0.64
N LEU A 253 27.71 2.29 0.09
CA LEU A 253 27.93 2.02 -1.33
C LEU A 253 26.83 2.67 -2.17
N VAL A 254 27.23 3.27 -3.29
CA VAL A 254 26.30 3.68 -4.35
C VAL A 254 25.47 2.46 -4.78
N PRO A 255 24.14 2.55 -4.96
CA PRO A 255 23.29 1.37 -5.13
C PRO A 255 23.68 0.43 -6.28
N ALA A 256 24.04 0.97 -7.46
CA ALA A 256 24.54 0.16 -8.57
C ALA A 256 25.89 -0.51 -8.23
N ALA A 257 26.77 0.18 -7.50
CA ALA A 257 28.02 -0.39 -7.03
C ALA A 257 27.78 -1.49 -5.99
N ARG A 258 26.80 -1.34 -5.09
CA ARG A 258 26.38 -2.38 -4.13
C ARG A 258 25.91 -3.65 -4.85
N GLN A 259 25.12 -3.51 -5.91
CA GLN A 259 24.70 -4.65 -6.73
C GLN A 259 25.89 -5.29 -7.43
N ALA A 260 26.79 -4.50 -8.03
CA ALA A 260 27.99 -5.01 -8.71
C ALA A 260 28.96 -5.73 -7.75
N VAL A 261 29.26 -5.15 -6.59
CA VAL A 261 30.13 -5.73 -5.56
C VAL A 261 29.55 -7.04 -5.06
N THR A 262 28.24 -7.08 -4.82
CA THR A 262 27.55 -8.31 -4.43
C THR A 262 27.63 -9.34 -5.55
N ALA A 263 27.21 -9.03 -6.78
CA ALA A 263 27.11 -9.99 -7.87
C ALA A 263 28.48 -10.52 -8.37
N LEU A 264 29.49 -9.65 -8.47
CA LEU A 264 30.80 -9.97 -9.03
C LEU A 264 31.83 -10.43 -7.98
N GLY A 265 31.53 -10.30 -6.69
CA GLY A 265 32.37 -10.76 -5.59
C GLY A 265 32.51 -12.30 -5.58
N PRO A 266 33.69 -12.86 -5.23
CA PRO A 266 33.83 -14.31 -5.08
C PRO A 266 32.87 -14.83 -4.01
N VAL A 267 32.00 -15.78 -4.38
CA VAL A 267 30.88 -16.26 -3.54
C VAL A 267 31.37 -16.73 -2.16
N ALA A 268 32.46 -17.50 -2.13
CA ALA A 268 33.03 -18.03 -0.88
C ALA A 268 33.54 -16.91 0.05
N HIS A 269 34.28 -15.94 -0.48
CA HIS A 269 34.78 -14.80 0.31
C HIS A 269 33.65 -13.91 0.82
N ARG A 270 32.63 -13.68 -0.02
CA ARG A 270 31.43 -12.91 0.36
C ARG A 270 30.70 -13.60 1.53
N ALA A 271 30.49 -14.91 1.43
CA ALA A 271 29.82 -15.68 2.47
C ALA A 271 30.59 -15.67 3.81
N ASP A 272 31.89 -15.95 3.79
CA ASP A 272 32.74 -15.92 5.00
C ASP A 272 32.75 -14.53 5.65
N LEU A 273 32.91 -13.47 4.86
CA LEU A 273 32.95 -12.10 5.39
C LEU A 273 31.61 -11.68 6.01
N TRP A 274 30.48 -11.95 5.35
CA TRP A 274 29.15 -11.58 5.86
C TRP A 274 28.76 -12.40 7.09
N GLN A 275 29.16 -13.67 7.15
CA GLN A 275 28.99 -14.51 8.34
C GLN A 275 29.77 -13.95 9.54
N ARG A 276 31.03 -13.55 9.33
CA ARG A 276 31.85 -12.91 10.39
C ARG A 276 31.28 -11.58 10.84
N LEU A 277 30.82 -10.75 9.89
CA LEU A 277 30.16 -9.48 10.21
C LEU A 277 28.92 -9.69 11.08
N ALA A 278 28.06 -10.65 10.72
CA ALA A 278 26.88 -10.98 11.51
C ALA A 278 27.24 -11.48 12.92
N ALA A 279 28.26 -12.32 13.04
CA ALA A 279 28.74 -12.80 14.34
C ALA A 279 29.31 -11.66 15.21
N LEU A 280 30.08 -10.73 14.62
CA LEU A 280 30.63 -9.56 15.32
C LEU A 280 29.53 -8.61 15.80
N GLN A 281 28.56 -8.27 14.94
CA GLN A 281 27.45 -7.40 15.33
C GLN A 281 26.62 -8.02 16.45
N LEU A 282 26.32 -9.32 16.35
CA LEU A 282 25.60 -10.05 17.39
C LEU A 282 26.37 -10.04 18.72
N ALA A 283 27.69 -10.30 18.71
CA ALA A 283 28.51 -10.32 19.92
C ALA A 283 28.59 -8.93 20.59
N ARG A 284 28.48 -7.86 19.81
CA ARG A 284 28.53 -6.47 20.27
C ARG A 284 27.17 -5.90 20.66
N GLY A 285 26.08 -6.58 20.29
CA GLY A 285 24.71 -6.06 20.42
C GLY A 285 24.39 -4.93 19.43
N ASP A 286 25.12 -4.86 18.31
CA ASP A 286 24.86 -3.94 17.22
C ASP A 286 23.68 -4.43 16.34
N GLY A 287 23.06 -3.54 15.57
CA GLY A 287 21.92 -3.88 14.71
C GLY A 287 22.26 -4.94 13.65
N THR A 288 21.59 -6.08 13.72
CA THR A 288 21.85 -7.28 12.90
C THR A 288 20.88 -7.39 11.71
N LEU A 289 19.80 -6.61 11.66
CA LEU A 289 18.79 -6.70 10.61
C LEU A 289 19.36 -6.54 9.19
N THR A 290 20.21 -5.55 8.95
CA THR A 290 20.71 -5.24 7.60
C THR A 290 21.58 -6.39 7.05
N VAL A 291 22.48 -6.93 7.87
CA VAL A 291 23.33 -8.06 7.47
C VAL A 291 22.51 -9.35 7.34
N ALA A 292 21.56 -9.60 8.24
CA ALA A 292 20.69 -10.76 8.19
C ALA A 292 19.81 -10.78 6.92
N ARG A 293 19.28 -9.62 6.51
CA ARG A 293 18.56 -9.47 5.22
C ARG A 293 19.47 -9.78 4.04
N SER A 294 20.69 -9.24 4.04
CA SER A 294 21.65 -9.47 2.95
C SER A 294 22.04 -10.95 2.83
N LEU A 295 22.25 -11.64 3.96
CA LEU A 295 22.48 -13.08 4.00
C LEU A 295 21.28 -13.87 3.46
N LEU A 296 20.06 -13.50 3.87
CA LEU A 296 18.82 -14.13 3.42
C LEU A 296 18.61 -13.97 1.91
N ASP A 297 18.76 -12.75 1.39
CA ASP A 297 18.54 -12.44 -0.03
C ASP A 297 19.62 -13.10 -0.92
N ALA A 298 20.82 -13.31 -0.40
CA ALA A 298 21.89 -14.07 -1.08
C ALA A 298 21.77 -15.60 -0.93
N GLY A 299 20.78 -16.10 -0.19
CA GLY A 299 20.61 -17.53 0.08
C GLY A 299 21.73 -18.16 0.93
N ILE A 300 22.45 -17.35 1.70
CA ILE A 300 23.56 -17.80 2.55
C ILE A 300 22.98 -18.25 3.90
N GLY A 301 22.95 -19.57 4.13
CA GLY A 301 22.52 -20.19 5.38
C GLY A 301 23.62 -21.00 6.06
N GLY A 302 23.30 -21.57 7.21
CA GLY A 302 24.20 -22.47 7.96
C GLY A 302 23.93 -22.44 9.46
N SER A 303 24.29 -23.50 10.17
CA SER A 303 23.99 -23.64 11.61
C SER A 303 24.53 -22.50 12.47
N GLY A 304 25.65 -21.88 12.09
CA GLY A 304 26.23 -20.72 12.78
C GLY A 304 25.45 -19.40 12.60
N LEU A 305 24.47 -19.33 11.69
CA LEU A 305 23.71 -18.10 11.40
C LEU A 305 22.34 -18.05 12.09
N ALA A 306 21.93 -19.12 12.77
CA ALA A 306 20.64 -19.21 13.46
C ALA A 306 20.37 -18.01 14.37
N SER A 307 21.34 -17.66 15.24
CA SER A 307 21.22 -16.53 16.17
C SER A 307 21.22 -15.17 15.48
N ALA A 308 21.96 -15.00 14.39
CA ALA A 308 21.98 -13.75 13.63
C ALA A 308 20.64 -13.49 12.92
N PHE A 309 20.08 -14.52 12.28
CA PHE A 309 18.74 -14.44 11.70
C PHE A 309 17.68 -14.18 12.76
N GLN A 310 17.78 -14.81 13.93
CA GLN A 310 16.84 -14.57 15.03
C GLN A 310 16.93 -13.12 15.55
N ALA A 311 18.13 -12.59 15.79
CA ALA A 311 18.33 -11.20 16.21
C ALA A 311 17.79 -10.20 15.16
N GLY A 312 18.12 -10.41 13.89
CA GLY A 312 17.57 -9.60 12.79
C GLY A 312 16.04 -9.71 12.69
N ALA A 313 15.46 -10.89 12.93
CA ALA A 313 14.01 -11.07 12.94
C ALA A 313 13.35 -10.28 14.07
N GLU A 314 13.93 -10.28 15.27
CA GLU A 314 13.44 -9.52 16.42
C GLU A 314 13.46 -8.00 16.15
N GLU A 315 14.53 -7.48 15.56
CA GLU A 315 14.64 -6.09 15.14
C GLU A 315 13.59 -5.71 14.08
N ALA A 316 13.33 -6.62 13.12
CA ALA A 316 12.33 -6.39 12.08
C ALA A 316 10.88 -6.51 12.56
N LEU A 317 10.61 -7.19 13.68
CA LEU A 317 9.27 -7.63 14.05
C LEU A 317 8.27 -6.48 14.14
N ILE A 318 8.71 -5.32 14.65
CA ILE A 318 7.84 -4.16 14.84
C ILE A 318 7.62 -3.43 13.51
N ALA A 319 8.67 -3.13 12.75
CA ALA A 319 8.57 -2.27 11.57
C ALA A 319 8.19 -3.03 10.28
N ALA A 320 8.57 -4.31 10.19
CA ALA A 320 8.36 -5.13 9.00
C ALA A 320 8.13 -6.62 9.37
N PRO A 321 6.95 -6.96 9.93
CA PRO A 321 6.64 -8.34 10.37
C PRO A 321 6.83 -9.41 9.28
N GLN A 322 6.57 -9.07 8.02
CA GLN A 322 6.79 -9.94 6.87
C GLN A 322 8.27 -10.27 6.63
N VAL A 323 9.17 -9.31 6.90
CA VAL A 323 10.63 -9.55 6.85
C VAL A 323 11.06 -10.38 8.05
N ALA A 324 10.53 -10.07 9.24
CA ALA A 324 10.77 -10.85 10.45
C ALA A 324 10.35 -12.32 10.27
N ALA A 325 9.19 -12.59 9.67
CA ALA A 325 8.71 -13.94 9.39
C ALA A 325 9.71 -14.73 8.51
N ARG A 326 10.22 -14.11 7.44
CA ARG A 326 11.22 -14.73 6.56
C ARG A 326 12.55 -15.00 7.29
N LEU A 327 12.98 -14.07 8.15
CA LEU A 327 14.21 -14.22 8.94
C LEU A 327 14.04 -15.30 10.03
N PHE A 328 12.91 -15.37 10.72
CA PHE A 328 12.62 -16.47 11.65
C PHE A 328 12.55 -17.83 10.94
N ALA A 329 11.99 -17.89 9.73
CA ALA A 329 12.00 -19.11 8.93
C ALA A 329 13.43 -19.51 8.54
N ALA A 330 14.29 -18.57 8.19
CA ALA A 330 15.71 -18.82 7.89
C ALA A 330 16.51 -19.25 9.14
N ALA A 331 16.21 -18.67 10.31
CA ALA A 331 16.75 -19.10 11.58
C ALA A 331 16.37 -20.56 11.88
N ALA A 332 15.09 -20.91 11.70
CA ALA A 332 14.59 -22.28 11.90
C ALA A 332 15.23 -23.27 10.91
N ALA A 333 15.36 -22.91 9.63
CA ALA A 333 16.08 -23.70 8.63
C ALA A 333 17.58 -23.87 8.98
N SER A 334 18.14 -22.93 9.73
CA SER A 334 19.52 -22.97 10.26
C SER A 334 19.61 -23.70 11.61
N GLY A 335 18.53 -24.34 12.08
CA GLY A 335 18.53 -25.14 13.32
C GLY A 335 18.09 -24.39 14.58
N ALA A 336 17.62 -23.14 14.48
CA ALA A 336 17.00 -22.46 15.62
C ALA A 336 15.68 -23.15 16.02
N PRO A 337 15.36 -23.25 17.31
CA PRO A 337 14.05 -23.72 17.73
C PRO A 337 12.95 -22.76 17.23
N THR A 338 11.82 -23.31 16.80
CA THR A 338 10.66 -22.50 16.48
C THR A 338 10.00 -22.04 17.78
N GLY A 339 9.98 -20.73 18.03
CA GLY A 339 9.31 -20.12 19.19
C GLY A 339 8.04 -19.34 18.82
N ALA A 340 7.32 -18.82 19.81
CA ALA A 340 6.07 -18.09 19.60
C ALA A 340 6.20 -16.84 18.72
N ARG A 341 7.36 -16.18 18.75
CA ARG A 341 7.62 -14.97 17.94
C ARG A 341 7.68 -15.26 16.44
N HIS A 342 8.12 -16.46 16.04
CA HIS A 342 8.04 -16.89 14.64
C HIS A 342 6.58 -17.02 14.21
N ALA A 343 5.75 -17.71 15.01
CA ALA A 343 4.32 -17.85 14.71
C ALA A 343 3.60 -16.49 14.64
N LEU A 344 3.94 -15.57 15.56
CA LEU A 344 3.43 -14.20 15.59
C LEU A 344 3.83 -13.41 14.33
N ALA A 345 5.12 -13.38 13.96
CA ALA A 345 5.61 -12.69 12.79
C ALA A 345 4.95 -13.21 11.51
N THR A 346 4.82 -14.53 11.39
CA THR A 346 4.16 -15.19 10.25
C THR A 346 2.68 -14.82 10.15
N ALA A 347 1.97 -14.75 11.29
CA ALA A 347 0.59 -14.27 11.32
C ALA A 347 0.49 -12.81 10.87
N LEU A 348 1.30 -11.92 11.45
CA LEU A 348 1.34 -10.48 11.11
C LEU A 348 1.78 -10.22 9.67
N GLY A 349 2.55 -11.13 9.07
CA GLY A 349 2.94 -11.12 7.66
C GLY A 349 1.85 -11.61 6.71
N GLY A 350 0.74 -12.14 7.22
CA GLY A 350 -0.44 -12.57 6.43
C GLY A 350 -0.50 -14.06 6.08
N ASP A 351 0.54 -14.85 6.40
CA ASP A 351 0.53 -16.31 6.16
C ASP A 351 -0.12 -17.04 7.35
N LEU A 352 -1.45 -16.99 7.39
CA LEU A 352 -2.21 -17.57 8.50
C LEU A 352 -2.15 -19.11 8.54
N ASP A 353 -1.94 -19.77 7.40
CA ASP A 353 -1.81 -21.24 7.35
C ASP A 353 -0.52 -21.70 8.03
N THR A 354 0.61 -21.08 7.67
CA THR A 354 1.88 -21.40 8.33
C THR A 354 1.86 -20.97 9.78
N ALA A 355 1.28 -19.80 10.10
CA ALA A 355 1.16 -19.34 11.48
C ALA A 355 0.37 -20.33 12.34
N LEU A 356 -0.77 -20.86 11.87
CA LEU A 356 -1.56 -21.85 12.60
C LEU A 356 -0.78 -23.15 12.81
N ARG A 357 -0.09 -23.65 11.77
CA ARG A 357 0.77 -24.85 11.89
C ARG A 357 1.93 -24.67 12.88
N LEU A 358 2.50 -23.47 12.96
CA LEU A 358 3.55 -23.15 13.94
C LEU A 358 2.95 -23.07 15.35
N ALA A 359 1.83 -22.38 15.49
CA ALA A 359 1.11 -22.23 16.75
C ALA A 359 0.64 -23.58 17.34
N ASP A 360 0.05 -24.47 16.53
CA ASP A 360 -0.37 -25.80 16.99
C ASP A 360 0.82 -26.67 17.42
N ARG A 361 1.96 -26.56 16.71
CA ARG A 361 3.20 -27.24 17.13
C ARG A 361 3.69 -26.74 18.48
N LEU A 362 3.61 -25.44 18.74
CA LEU A 362 3.97 -24.87 20.05
C LEU A 362 3.03 -25.36 21.14
N VAL A 363 1.71 -25.32 20.92
CA VAL A 363 0.69 -25.78 21.88
C VAL A 363 0.88 -27.27 22.22
N GLY A 364 1.19 -28.10 21.22
CA GLY A 364 1.44 -29.53 21.40
C GLY A 364 2.86 -29.90 21.85
N ALA A 365 3.78 -28.93 22.01
CA ALA A 365 5.17 -29.21 22.30
C ALA A 365 5.35 -29.85 23.70
N PRO A 366 6.08 -30.98 23.81
CA PRO A 366 6.42 -31.56 25.09
C PRO A 366 7.45 -30.68 25.80
N GLY A 367 7.20 -30.34 27.07
CA GLY A 367 8.10 -29.50 27.85
C GLY A 367 7.47 -29.05 29.16
N THR A 368 8.27 -29.02 30.22
CA THR A 368 7.89 -28.52 31.54
C THR A 368 8.78 -27.35 31.91
N GLY A 369 8.20 -26.27 32.45
CA GLY A 369 8.93 -25.07 32.84
C GLY A 369 8.39 -23.77 32.21
N PRO A 370 8.76 -22.62 32.76
CA PRO A 370 8.11 -21.34 32.49
C PRO A 370 8.26 -20.87 31.04
N VAL A 371 9.40 -21.13 30.39
CA VAL A 371 9.62 -20.75 28.99
C VAL A 371 8.70 -21.54 28.04
N ALA A 372 8.63 -22.86 28.23
CA ALA A 372 7.77 -23.73 27.42
C ALA A 372 6.28 -23.42 27.68
N GLU A 373 5.90 -23.07 28.90
CA GLU A 373 4.55 -22.62 29.25
C GLU A 373 4.20 -21.29 28.59
N ASN A 374 5.11 -20.32 28.58
CA ASN A 374 4.92 -19.04 27.89
C ASN A 374 4.80 -19.22 26.37
N ASP A 375 5.65 -20.04 25.76
CA ASP A 375 5.58 -20.33 24.32
C ASP A 375 4.26 -21.04 23.94
N ARG A 376 3.79 -21.97 24.78
CA ARG A 376 2.47 -22.60 24.63
C ARG A 376 1.35 -21.58 24.71
N ALA A 377 1.36 -20.75 25.75
CA ALA A 377 0.35 -19.71 25.96
C ALA A 377 0.31 -18.71 24.79
N ALA A 378 1.46 -18.27 24.30
CA ALA A 378 1.58 -17.37 23.16
C ALA A 378 1.19 -18.05 21.84
N GLY A 379 1.57 -19.31 21.64
CA GLY A 379 1.12 -20.13 20.51
C GLY A 379 -0.40 -20.24 20.47
N ALA A 380 -1.05 -20.52 21.60
CA ALA A 380 -2.50 -20.55 21.69
C ALA A 380 -3.15 -19.19 21.38
N ALA A 381 -2.56 -18.07 21.81
CA ALA A 381 -3.05 -16.74 21.46
C ALA A 381 -2.93 -16.44 19.95
N VAL A 382 -1.84 -16.87 19.30
CA VAL A 382 -1.68 -16.75 17.84
C VAL A 382 -2.73 -17.60 17.12
N ALA A 383 -2.90 -18.87 17.51
CA ALA A 383 -3.93 -19.75 16.95
C ALA A 383 -5.33 -19.16 17.13
N ALA A 384 -5.63 -18.61 18.30
CA ALA A 384 -6.90 -17.95 18.58
C ALA A 384 -7.16 -16.76 17.66
N ALA A 385 -6.17 -15.88 17.46
CA ALA A 385 -6.28 -14.77 16.52
C ALA A 385 -6.54 -15.28 15.10
N VAL A 386 -5.76 -16.25 14.62
CA VAL A 386 -5.94 -16.85 13.28
C VAL A 386 -7.37 -17.41 13.10
N LEU A 387 -7.90 -18.11 14.11
CA LEU A 387 -9.26 -18.63 14.07
C LEU A 387 -10.31 -17.51 14.00
N ALA A 388 -10.09 -16.38 14.66
CA ALA A 388 -10.98 -15.22 14.55
C ALA A 388 -11.03 -14.66 13.12
N HIS A 389 -9.87 -14.54 12.45
CA HIS A 389 -9.81 -14.14 11.03
C HIS A 389 -10.51 -15.13 10.09
N ARG A 390 -10.56 -16.41 10.48
CA ARG A 390 -11.28 -17.47 9.76
C ARG A 390 -12.77 -17.55 10.11
N GLY A 391 -13.32 -16.59 10.86
CA GLY A 391 -14.73 -16.57 11.26
C GLY A 391 -15.09 -17.59 12.34
N GLN A 392 -14.09 -18.21 12.99
CA GLN A 392 -14.28 -19.25 14.01
C GLN A 392 -14.18 -18.66 15.42
N LEU A 393 -15.00 -17.65 15.73
CA LEU A 393 -14.92 -16.89 16.99
C LEU A 393 -15.16 -17.74 18.24
N ALA A 394 -16.04 -18.74 18.19
CA ALA A 394 -16.25 -19.66 19.31
C ALA A 394 -14.98 -20.48 19.64
N HIS A 395 -14.30 -21.01 18.61
CA HIS A 395 -13.03 -21.72 18.78
C HIS A 395 -11.89 -20.77 19.17
N SER A 396 -11.91 -19.55 18.65
CA SER A 396 -10.99 -18.47 19.05
C SER A 396 -11.10 -18.20 20.57
N ALA A 397 -12.32 -18.06 21.09
CA ALA A 397 -12.58 -17.86 22.52
C ALA A 397 -12.04 -19.02 23.38
N GLU A 398 -12.19 -20.26 22.92
CA GLU A 398 -11.63 -21.44 23.61
C GLU A 398 -10.09 -21.37 23.70
N ARG A 399 -9.43 -21.06 22.58
CA ARG A 399 -7.97 -20.97 22.52
C ARG A 399 -7.41 -19.81 23.34
N TYR A 400 -8.08 -18.65 23.33
CA TYR A 400 -7.72 -17.54 24.20
C TYR A 400 -7.90 -17.87 25.69
N ARG A 401 -8.99 -18.56 26.08
CA ARG A 401 -9.16 -19.04 27.47
C ARG A 401 -8.02 -19.96 27.90
N TRP A 402 -7.58 -20.85 27.02
CA TRP A 402 -6.47 -21.75 27.30
C TRP A 402 -5.12 -21.02 27.44
N SER A 403 -4.90 -19.95 26.68
CA SER A 403 -3.69 -19.11 26.75
C SER A 403 -3.48 -18.44 28.12
N ARG A 404 -4.55 -18.16 28.88
CA ARG A 404 -4.55 -17.63 30.26
C ARG A 404 -3.85 -16.28 30.51
N THR A 405 -3.32 -15.60 29.49
CA THR A 405 -2.78 -14.24 29.66
C THR A 405 -3.89 -13.21 29.91
N PRO A 406 -3.63 -12.08 30.60
CA PRO A 406 -4.63 -11.02 30.81
C PRO A 406 -5.27 -10.53 29.50
N THR A 407 -4.45 -10.27 28.48
CA THR A 407 -4.91 -9.89 27.14
C THR A 407 -5.81 -10.97 26.51
N SER A 408 -5.39 -12.24 26.58
CA SER A 408 -6.17 -13.36 26.05
C SER A 408 -7.52 -13.49 26.76
N ARG A 409 -7.61 -13.24 28.08
CA ARG A 409 -8.90 -13.27 28.79
C ARG A 409 -9.88 -12.23 28.26
N SER A 410 -9.42 -11.02 27.99
CA SER A 410 -10.27 -9.97 27.40
C SER A 410 -10.72 -10.32 25.98
N PHE A 411 -9.82 -10.85 25.14
CA PHE A 411 -10.22 -11.32 23.80
C PHE A 411 -11.15 -12.53 23.83
N ALA A 412 -10.98 -13.44 24.78
CA ALA A 412 -11.93 -14.54 25.01
C ALA A 412 -13.31 -14.01 25.42
N ALA A 413 -13.36 -13.02 26.33
CA ALA A 413 -14.61 -12.41 26.76
C ALA A 413 -15.34 -11.76 25.58
N LEU A 414 -14.62 -10.97 24.78
CA LEU A 414 -15.14 -10.35 23.56
C LEU A 414 -15.71 -11.41 22.59
N ALA A 415 -14.91 -12.43 22.25
CA ALA A 415 -15.33 -13.48 21.32
C ALA A 415 -16.53 -14.29 21.86
N THR A 416 -16.60 -14.50 23.17
CA THR A 416 -17.74 -15.20 23.80
C THR A 416 -19.01 -14.35 23.75
N GLN A 417 -18.92 -13.05 24.06
CA GLN A 417 -20.04 -12.11 24.00
C GLN A 417 -20.67 -12.04 22.60
N VAL A 418 -19.86 -11.88 21.54
CA VAL A 418 -20.38 -11.77 20.16
C VAL A 418 -20.97 -13.07 19.61
N THR A 419 -20.65 -14.22 20.22
CA THR A 419 -21.23 -15.53 19.86
C THR A 419 -22.43 -15.91 20.73
N GLY A 420 -22.85 -15.05 21.68
CA GLY A 420 -23.98 -15.30 22.57
C GLY A 420 -23.70 -16.37 23.64
N GLY A 421 -22.42 -16.61 23.96
CA GLY A 421 -22.04 -17.45 25.09
C GLY A 421 -22.14 -16.68 26.41
N SER A 422 -22.49 -17.39 27.49
CA SER A 422 -22.38 -16.84 28.84
C SER A 422 -20.92 -16.92 29.28
N PHE A 423 -20.32 -15.77 29.57
CA PHE A 423 -19.03 -15.68 30.24
C PHE A 423 -19.24 -15.03 31.60
N ALA A 424 -19.09 -15.81 32.67
CA ALA A 424 -18.73 -15.22 33.94
C ALA A 424 -17.32 -14.66 33.74
N VAL A 425 -17.20 -13.34 33.65
CA VAL A 425 -15.91 -12.70 33.89
C VAL A 425 -15.58 -13.13 35.31
N GLU A 426 -14.70 -14.12 35.47
CA GLU A 426 -14.01 -14.30 36.75
C GLU A 426 -13.56 -12.89 37.13
N GLY A 427 -14.09 -12.40 38.27
CA GLY A 427 -13.92 -11.02 38.68
C GLY A 427 -12.44 -10.61 38.62
N PRO A 428 -12.13 -9.31 38.60
CA PRO A 428 -10.77 -8.87 38.42
C PRO A 428 -9.86 -9.40 39.53
N ASP A 429 -9.20 -10.53 39.30
CA ASP A 429 -7.78 -10.64 39.53
C ASP A 429 -7.09 -9.85 38.40
N ALA A 430 -7.39 -8.54 38.35
CA ALA A 430 -6.72 -7.55 37.51
C ALA A 430 -5.27 -7.33 37.97
N ALA A 431 -4.82 -8.05 39.00
CA ALA A 431 -3.54 -7.85 39.69
C ALA A 431 -2.38 -8.72 39.17
N ASP A 432 -2.61 -9.72 38.31
CA ASP A 432 -1.59 -10.74 38.02
C ASP A 432 -0.76 -10.51 36.74
N GLY A 433 -0.83 -9.33 36.10
CA GLY A 433 -0.01 -9.03 34.93
C GLY A 433 0.30 -7.55 34.72
N PRO A 434 1.37 -7.21 33.98
CA PRO A 434 1.77 -5.82 33.78
C PRO A 434 0.71 -5.04 32.98
N PRO A 435 0.42 -3.78 33.35
CA PRO A 435 -0.54 -2.92 32.64
C PRO A 435 0.05 -2.40 31.33
N THR A 436 0.02 -3.24 30.28
CA THR A 436 0.48 -2.86 28.94
C THR A 436 -0.61 -2.13 28.15
N LEU A 437 -0.22 -1.36 27.13
CA LEU A 437 -1.15 -0.74 26.18
C LEU A 437 -2.13 -1.77 25.58
N LEU A 438 -1.62 -2.95 25.20
CA LEU A 438 -2.42 -4.02 24.63
C LEU A 438 -3.38 -4.64 25.64
N THR A 439 -2.95 -4.86 26.88
CA THR A 439 -3.81 -5.40 27.94
C THR A 439 -5.00 -4.46 28.19
N ASN A 440 -4.73 -3.15 28.33
CA ASN A 440 -5.77 -2.17 28.59
C ASN A 440 -6.72 -2.01 27.40
N ALA A 441 -6.18 -1.94 26.17
CA ALA A 441 -7.01 -1.84 24.97
C ALA A 441 -7.89 -3.08 24.77
N ALA A 442 -7.36 -4.29 25.02
CA ALA A 442 -8.15 -5.52 24.93
C ALA A 442 -9.30 -5.54 25.95
N ALA A 443 -9.07 -5.07 27.18
CA ALA A 443 -10.12 -4.93 28.19
C ALA A 443 -11.20 -3.93 27.74
N MET A 444 -10.79 -2.75 27.26
CA MET A 444 -11.71 -1.75 26.71
C MET A 444 -12.49 -2.26 25.51
N MET A 445 -11.89 -3.09 24.64
CA MET A 445 -12.60 -3.73 23.53
C MET A 445 -13.71 -4.66 24.03
N ALA A 446 -13.43 -5.48 25.04
CA ALA A 446 -14.44 -6.36 25.64
C ALA A 446 -15.55 -5.56 26.35
N ASP A 447 -15.19 -4.46 27.02
CA ASP A 447 -16.16 -3.56 27.65
C ASP A 447 -17.04 -2.82 26.64
N GLY A 448 -16.46 -2.31 25.56
CA GLY A 448 -17.20 -1.65 24.49
C GLY A 448 -18.20 -2.60 23.80
N ILE A 449 -17.83 -3.86 23.57
CA ILE A 449 -18.77 -4.86 23.04
C ILE A 449 -19.87 -5.19 24.06
N ARG A 450 -19.52 -5.36 25.34
CA ARG A 450 -20.51 -5.54 26.41
C ARG A 450 -21.49 -4.37 26.48
N GLU A 451 -21.01 -3.14 26.38
CA GLU A 451 -21.82 -1.91 26.32
C GLU A 451 -22.72 -1.86 25.07
N SER A 452 -22.25 -2.39 23.93
CA SER A 452 -23.06 -2.46 22.70
C SER A 452 -24.23 -3.46 22.80
N ILE A 453 -24.18 -4.38 23.77
CA ILE A 453 -25.22 -5.41 23.99
C ILE A 453 -26.18 -4.97 25.09
N GLY A 454 -25.66 -4.57 26.26
CA GLY A 454 -26.49 -4.27 27.44
C GLY A 454 -26.55 -2.79 27.84
N GLY A 455 -25.82 -1.91 27.15
CA GLY A 455 -25.67 -0.50 27.46
C GLY A 455 -26.17 0.41 26.35
N THR A 456 -25.51 1.57 26.17
CA THR A 456 -25.85 2.53 25.11
C THR A 456 -24.83 2.47 23.97
N PRO A 457 -25.24 2.62 22.69
CA PRO A 457 -24.32 2.65 21.55
C PRO A 457 -23.26 3.75 21.65
N ALA A 458 -23.63 4.92 22.19
CA ALA A 458 -22.70 6.03 22.39
C ALA A 458 -21.57 5.71 23.39
N ALA A 459 -21.89 5.02 24.49
CA ALA A 459 -20.87 4.56 25.44
C ALA A 459 -19.94 3.52 24.80
N ALA A 460 -20.51 2.52 24.14
CA ALA A 460 -19.76 1.49 23.42
C ALA A 460 -18.79 2.10 22.39
N LEU A 461 -19.28 3.06 21.59
CA LEU A 461 -18.48 3.76 20.60
C LEU A 461 -17.35 4.57 21.25
N ALA A 462 -17.64 5.32 22.32
CA ALA A 462 -16.63 6.08 23.04
C ALA A 462 -15.51 5.17 23.60
N THR A 463 -15.88 4.05 24.23
CA THR A 463 -14.94 3.06 24.77
C THR A 463 -14.06 2.46 23.67
N LEU A 464 -14.64 2.07 22.53
CA LEU A 464 -13.90 1.47 21.41
C LEU A 464 -13.00 2.48 20.69
N VAL A 465 -13.43 3.73 20.54
CA VAL A 465 -12.61 4.82 19.97
C VAL A 465 -11.40 5.12 20.87
N GLN A 466 -11.59 5.14 22.19
CA GLN A 466 -10.48 5.29 23.13
C GLN A 466 -9.52 4.10 23.08
N ALA A 467 -10.03 2.87 22.97
CA ALA A 467 -9.21 1.67 22.80
C ALA A 467 -8.38 1.72 21.50
N ALA A 468 -8.94 2.26 20.42
CA ALA A 468 -8.23 2.46 19.16
C ALA A 468 -7.10 3.49 19.32
N ALA A 469 -7.40 4.65 19.91
CA ALA A 469 -6.40 5.70 20.15
C ALA A 469 -5.24 5.19 21.03
N LEU A 470 -5.54 4.36 22.04
CA LEU A 470 -4.52 3.77 22.92
C LEU A 470 -3.55 2.83 22.17
N LEU A 471 -4.01 2.17 21.10
CA LEU A 471 -3.21 1.23 20.30
C LEU A 471 -2.49 1.85 19.10
N GLU A 472 -2.77 3.12 18.76
CA GLU A 472 -2.09 3.81 17.64
C GLU A 472 -0.55 3.72 17.71
N PRO A 473 0.12 3.90 18.87
CA PRO A 473 1.58 3.82 18.96
C PRO A 473 2.15 2.41 18.71
N ALA A 474 1.34 1.36 18.89
CA ALA A 474 1.79 -0.02 18.70
C ALA A 474 1.80 -0.45 17.22
N GLY A 475 1.06 0.28 16.37
CA GLY A 475 1.11 0.18 14.91
C GLY A 475 0.96 -1.26 14.37
N PRO A 476 1.85 -1.71 13.46
CA PRO A 476 1.71 -3.01 12.79
C PRO A 476 2.14 -4.21 13.63
N ALA A 477 2.72 -4.01 14.82
CA ALA A 477 3.31 -5.10 15.62
C ALA A 477 2.28 -5.91 16.45
N VAL A 478 1.00 -5.52 16.42
CA VAL A 478 -0.03 -6.08 17.30
C VAL A 478 -0.91 -7.07 16.55
N LEU A 479 -0.93 -8.33 17.00
CA LEU A 479 -1.85 -9.33 16.49
C LEU A 479 -3.18 -9.25 17.23
N LEU A 480 -4.24 -8.91 16.51
CA LEU A 480 -5.58 -8.69 17.04
C LEU A 480 -6.57 -9.70 16.43
N PRO A 481 -7.56 -10.22 17.20
CA PRO A 481 -8.64 -11.02 16.65
C PRO A 481 -9.57 -10.17 15.76
N ASP A 482 -9.87 -8.95 16.20
CA ASP A 482 -10.39 -7.83 15.41
C ASP A 482 -9.83 -6.54 16.02
N SER A 483 -9.82 -5.43 15.28
CA SER A 483 -9.27 -4.16 15.80
C SER A 483 -10.33 -3.34 16.53
N PRO A 484 -9.95 -2.55 17.56
CA PRO A 484 -10.90 -1.63 18.21
C PRO A 484 -11.53 -0.64 17.21
N ALA A 485 -10.76 -0.19 16.20
CA ALA A 485 -11.28 0.68 15.15
C ALA A 485 -12.34 -0.01 14.26
N ALA A 486 -12.14 -1.28 13.91
CA ALA A 486 -13.13 -2.05 13.17
C ALA A 486 -14.40 -2.30 14.00
N LEU A 487 -14.25 -2.60 15.29
CA LEU A 487 -15.39 -2.77 16.20
C LEU A 487 -16.16 -1.45 16.39
N ALA A 488 -15.45 -0.33 16.58
CA ALA A 488 -16.04 1.00 16.64
C ALA A 488 -16.80 1.34 15.36
N ALA A 489 -16.20 1.06 14.18
CA ALA A 489 -16.85 1.27 12.89
C ALA A 489 -18.09 0.39 12.71
N LEU A 490 -18.08 -0.87 13.19
CA LEU A 490 -19.26 -1.71 13.18
C LEU A 490 -20.36 -1.15 14.07
N VAL A 491 -20.07 -0.78 15.32
CA VAL A 491 -21.06 -0.15 16.22
C VAL A 491 -21.65 1.10 15.58
N ALA A 492 -20.79 1.97 15.04
CA ALA A 492 -21.21 3.20 14.37
C ALA A 492 -22.04 2.95 13.10
N LEU A 493 -21.72 1.92 12.30
CA LEU A 493 -22.52 1.53 11.13
C LEU A 493 -23.92 1.03 11.50
N HIS A 494 -24.08 0.39 12.68
CA HIS A 494 -25.38 -0.07 13.18
C HIS A 494 -26.18 1.06 13.84
N ASP A 495 -25.53 2.12 14.32
CA ASP A 495 -26.16 3.29 14.95
C ASP A 495 -26.35 4.49 13.98
N GLY A 496 -25.84 4.39 12.74
CA GLY A 496 -25.89 5.47 11.74
C GLY A 496 -24.84 6.58 11.91
N GLU A 497 -23.86 6.40 12.80
CA GLU A 497 -22.78 7.37 13.09
C GLU A 497 -21.62 7.28 12.08
N LEU A 498 -21.92 7.47 10.80
CA LEU A 498 -20.98 7.22 9.70
C LEU A 498 -19.72 8.09 9.74
N ASP A 499 -19.76 9.30 10.31
CA ASP A 499 -18.60 10.19 10.43
C ASP A 499 -17.62 9.71 11.49
N ALA A 500 -18.11 9.21 12.62
CA ALA A 500 -17.28 8.61 13.65
C ALA A 500 -16.60 7.32 13.12
N ALA A 501 -17.33 6.53 12.33
CA ALA A 501 -16.81 5.33 11.68
C ALA A 501 -15.66 5.65 10.70
N ASP A 502 -15.82 6.68 9.85
CA ASP A 502 -14.81 7.10 8.88
C ASP A 502 -13.55 7.61 9.61
N ALA A 503 -13.74 8.49 10.61
CA ALA A 503 -12.64 9.09 11.36
C ALA A 503 -11.79 8.07 12.14
N VAL A 504 -12.42 7.05 12.76
CA VAL A 504 -11.67 6.03 13.51
C VAL A 504 -10.91 5.07 12.60
N LEU A 505 -11.47 4.73 11.42
CA LEU A 505 -10.78 3.88 10.45
C LEU A 505 -9.62 4.62 9.77
N ASP A 506 -9.79 5.91 9.42
CA ASP A 506 -8.73 6.70 8.80
C ASP A 506 -7.50 6.81 9.71
N ARG A 507 -7.70 7.03 11.02
CA ARG A 507 -6.60 7.01 12.00
C ARG A 507 -5.94 5.64 12.09
N ALA A 508 -6.72 4.56 12.15
CA ALA A 508 -6.18 3.20 12.25
C ALA A 508 -5.37 2.78 11.01
N VAL A 509 -5.83 3.15 9.81
CA VAL A 509 -5.11 2.94 8.55
C VAL A 509 -3.81 3.73 8.52
N THR A 510 -3.86 5.00 8.94
CA THR A 510 -2.67 5.87 9.01
C THR A 510 -1.62 5.33 10.00
N ALA A 511 -2.05 4.81 11.14
CA ALA A 511 -1.17 4.20 12.14
C ALA A 511 -0.65 2.79 11.72
N GLY A 512 -1.17 2.19 10.64
CA GLY A 512 -0.83 0.83 10.24
C GLY A 512 -1.27 -0.22 11.27
N MET A 513 -2.34 0.04 12.02
CA MET A 513 -2.79 -0.79 13.14
C MET A 513 -3.06 -2.23 12.69
N GLY A 514 -2.36 -3.20 13.28
CA GLY A 514 -2.59 -4.63 13.04
C GLY A 514 -2.10 -5.15 11.68
N SER A 515 -1.16 -4.44 11.03
CA SER A 515 -0.46 -4.86 9.81
C SER A 515 -1.43 -5.18 8.64
N VAL A 516 -0.98 -6.00 7.69
CA VAL A 516 -1.73 -6.45 6.51
C VAL A 516 -3.09 -7.09 6.86
N LEU A 517 -3.19 -7.78 8.00
CA LEU A 517 -4.43 -8.44 8.43
C LEU A 517 -5.56 -7.44 8.68
N MET A 518 -5.29 -6.40 9.47
CA MET A 518 -6.29 -5.39 9.80
C MET A 518 -6.45 -4.35 8.70
N ALA A 519 -5.41 -4.06 7.93
CA ALA A 519 -5.51 -3.12 6.81
C ALA A 519 -6.57 -3.55 5.78
N ARG A 520 -6.75 -4.85 5.52
CA ARG A 520 -7.85 -5.35 4.67
C ARG A 520 -9.20 -5.13 5.34
N ARG A 521 -9.33 -5.49 6.62
CA ARG A 521 -10.55 -5.31 7.42
C ARG A 521 -11.01 -3.84 7.43
N HIS A 522 -10.10 -2.90 7.67
CA HIS A 522 -10.38 -1.47 7.67
C HIS A 522 -10.84 -0.96 6.31
N ARG A 523 -10.16 -1.35 5.22
CA ARG A 523 -10.56 -0.96 3.85
C ARG A 523 -11.95 -1.47 3.47
N LEU A 524 -12.27 -2.72 3.84
CA LEU A 524 -13.60 -3.27 3.59
C LEU A 524 -14.66 -2.47 4.34
N LEU A 525 -14.47 -2.20 5.64
CA LEU A 525 -15.42 -1.39 6.42
C LEU A 525 -15.52 0.06 5.92
N ALA A 526 -14.42 0.66 5.47
CA ALA A 526 -14.46 1.95 4.78
C ALA A 526 -15.30 1.87 3.49
N GLY A 527 -15.16 0.80 2.72
CA GLY A 527 -16.01 0.55 1.55
C GLY A 527 -17.50 0.44 1.89
N TRP A 528 -17.84 -0.20 3.02
CA TRP A 528 -19.21 -0.23 3.55
C TRP A 528 -19.73 1.17 3.89
N ILE A 529 -18.92 2.00 4.55
CA ILE A 529 -19.28 3.39 4.87
C ILE A 529 -19.54 4.19 3.58
N ARG A 530 -18.65 4.09 2.58
CA ARG A 530 -18.84 4.76 1.28
C ARG A 530 -20.11 4.28 0.57
N MET A 531 -20.40 2.98 0.61
CA MET A 531 -21.62 2.41 0.04
C MET A 531 -22.88 2.96 0.73
N PHE A 532 -22.89 3.09 2.06
CA PHE A 532 -24.01 3.66 2.82
C PHE A 532 -24.22 5.14 2.50
N ARG A 533 -23.14 5.92 2.41
CA ARG A 533 -23.16 7.33 1.98
C ARG A 533 -23.63 7.53 0.52
N GLY A 534 -23.68 6.46 -0.27
CA GLY A 534 -24.06 6.49 -1.69
C GLY A 534 -22.89 6.71 -2.65
N ASP A 535 -21.66 6.80 -2.16
CA ASP A 535 -20.45 6.89 -2.98
C ASP A 535 -20.01 5.50 -3.45
N THR A 536 -20.77 4.98 -4.43
CA THR A 536 -20.56 3.63 -4.98
C THR A 536 -19.23 3.48 -5.73
N ALA A 537 -18.67 4.56 -6.27
CA ALA A 537 -17.39 4.54 -6.98
C ALA A 537 -16.23 4.34 -5.99
N ALA A 538 -16.14 5.18 -4.95
CA ALA A 538 -15.11 5.02 -3.93
C ALA A 538 -15.21 3.67 -3.19
N ALA A 539 -16.44 3.19 -2.96
CA ALA A 539 -16.66 1.86 -2.39
C ALA A 539 -16.13 0.73 -3.28
N HIS A 540 -16.29 0.84 -4.61
CA HIS A 540 -15.76 -0.14 -5.56
C HIS A 540 -14.23 -0.14 -5.58
N ASP A 541 -13.61 1.04 -5.58
CA ASP A 541 -12.15 1.17 -5.54
C ASP A 541 -11.54 0.58 -4.25
N LEU A 542 -12.20 0.81 -3.11
CA LEU A 542 -11.81 0.22 -1.82
C LEU A 542 -11.95 -1.31 -1.83
N LEU A 543 -13.04 -1.84 -2.39
CA LEU A 543 -13.25 -3.28 -2.55
C LEU A 543 -12.17 -3.90 -3.46
N ALA A 544 -11.88 -3.28 -4.60
CA ALA A 544 -10.85 -3.73 -5.53
C ALA A 544 -9.48 -3.74 -4.84
N THR A 545 -9.12 -2.67 -4.12
CA THR A 545 -7.85 -2.58 -3.38
C THR A 545 -7.75 -3.61 -2.26
N ALA A 546 -8.86 -3.90 -1.56
CA ALA A 546 -8.88 -4.90 -0.49
C ALA A 546 -8.74 -6.35 -1.01
N THR A 547 -9.17 -6.61 -2.25
CA THR A 547 -9.21 -7.96 -2.86
C THR A 547 -8.03 -8.26 -3.79
N THR A 548 -7.32 -7.25 -4.28
CA THR A 548 -6.20 -7.40 -5.25
C THR A 548 -4.81 -7.66 -4.64
N GLY A 549 -4.73 -8.04 -3.36
CA GLY A 549 -3.47 -8.39 -2.70
C GLY A 549 -3.14 -9.89 -2.81
N GLY A 550 -1.88 -10.26 -3.07
CA GLY A 550 -1.44 -11.65 -3.27
C GLY A 550 -1.65 -12.62 -2.09
N ALA A 551 -2.04 -12.13 -0.90
CA ALA A 551 -2.43 -12.99 0.22
C ALA A 551 -3.91 -13.40 0.14
N PRO A 552 -4.25 -14.68 0.38
CA PRO A 552 -5.62 -15.17 0.28
C PRO A 552 -6.57 -14.43 1.23
N ILE A 553 -7.80 -14.20 0.76
CA ILE A 553 -8.84 -13.59 1.59
C ILE A 553 -9.34 -14.60 2.62
N GLN A 554 -9.33 -14.20 3.89
CA GLN A 554 -9.81 -15.03 4.99
C GLN A 554 -11.34 -15.01 5.01
N LEU A 555 -11.95 -16.07 5.56
CA LEU A 555 -13.40 -16.28 5.48
C LEU A 555 -14.22 -15.09 5.99
N ARG A 556 -13.83 -14.48 7.12
CA ARG A 556 -14.51 -13.30 7.68
C ARG A 556 -14.52 -12.14 6.70
N ASP A 557 -13.36 -11.78 6.17
CA ASP A 557 -13.21 -10.65 5.27
C ASP A 557 -13.81 -10.95 3.89
N GLY A 558 -13.78 -12.23 3.47
CA GLY A 558 -14.44 -12.72 2.27
C GLY A 558 -15.95 -12.53 2.31
N LEU A 559 -16.58 -12.76 3.47
CA LEU A 559 -18.00 -12.53 3.66
C LEU A 559 -18.35 -11.04 3.48
N PHE A 560 -17.56 -10.16 4.08
CA PHE A 560 -17.74 -8.71 3.94
C PHE A 560 -17.50 -8.22 2.51
N ALA A 561 -16.49 -8.76 1.82
CA ALA A 561 -16.20 -8.43 0.43
C ALA A 561 -17.31 -8.88 -0.52
N ALA A 562 -17.79 -10.13 -0.37
CA ALA A 562 -18.85 -10.68 -1.20
C ALA A 562 -20.19 -9.93 -1.01
N ALA A 563 -20.54 -9.62 0.24
CA ALA A 563 -21.73 -8.83 0.55
C ALA A 563 -21.61 -7.37 0.08
N LEU A 564 -20.43 -6.75 0.18
CA LEU A 564 -20.17 -5.41 -0.36
C LEU A 564 -20.30 -5.39 -1.88
N GLN A 565 -19.73 -6.37 -2.59
CA GLN A 565 -19.85 -6.49 -4.04
C GLN A 565 -21.32 -6.59 -4.48
N ILE A 566 -22.08 -7.48 -3.85
CA ILE A 566 -23.51 -7.66 -4.13
C ILE A 566 -24.29 -6.40 -3.76
N GLY A 567 -23.97 -5.75 -2.64
CA GLY A 567 -24.63 -4.53 -2.21
C GLY A 567 -24.38 -3.35 -3.15
N LEU A 568 -23.17 -3.24 -3.71
CA LEU A 568 -22.86 -2.28 -4.77
C LEU A 568 -23.65 -2.59 -6.04
N ALA A 569 -23.61 -3.84 -6.51
CA ALA A 569 -24.38 -4.27 -7.68
C ALA A 569 -25.89 -4.03 -7.52
N ARG A 570 -26.44 -4.23 -6.32
CA ARG A 570 -27.84 -3.93 -6.00
C ARG A 570 -28.16 -2.44 -6.11
N ARG A 571 -27.29 -1.58 -5.59
CA ARG A 571 -27.46 -0.12 -5.59
C ARG A 571 -27.24 0.49 -6.98
N THR A 572 -26.30 -0.06 -7.75
CA THR A 572 -26.06 0.27 -9.15
C THR A 572 -26.93 -0.54 -10.10
N GLY A 573 -27.90 -1.33 -9.62
CA GLY A 573 -28.83 -2.18 -10.36
C GLY A 573 -28.22 -3.13 -11.41
N ASP A 574 -26.98 -3.55 -11.22
CA ASP A 574 -26.26 -4.50 -12.07
C ASP A 574 -26.65 -5.95 -11.73
N LEU A 575 -27.78 -6.40 -12.29
CA LEU A 575 -28.30 -7.74 -12.07
C LEU A 575 -27.35 -8.86 -12.54
N PRO A 576 -26.67 -8.75 -13.71
CA PRO A 576 -25.65 -9.72 -14.10
C PRO A 576 -24.52 -9.87 -13.07
N GLU A 577 -24.01 -8.76 -12.52
CA GLU A 577 -22.98 -8.81 -11.49
C GLU A 577 -23.48 -9.45 -10.19
N MET A 578 -24.73 -9.17 -9.79
CA MET A 578 -25.35 -9.86 -8.66
C MET A 578 -25.42 -11.38 -8.88
N HIS A 579 -25.84 -11.85 -10.05
CA HIS A 579 -25.89 -13.28 -10.37
C HIS A 579 -24.49 -13.93 -10.36
N ARG A 580 -23.47 -13.25 -10.91
CA ARG A 580 -22.08 -13.74 -10.90
C ARG A 580 -21.54 -13.86 -9.47
N GLY A 581 -21.78 -12.85 -8.64
CA GLY A 581 -21.30 -12.82 -7.25
C GLY A 581 -22.07 -13.76 -6.30
N TRP A 582 -23.33 -14.09 -6.61
CA TRP A 582 -24.23 -14.83 -5.71
C TRP A 582 -23.69 -16.20 -5.30
N ALA A 583 -23.13 -16.97 -6.24
CA ALA A 583 -22.63 -18.32 -5.95
C ALA A 583 -21.51 -18.30 -4.89
N ASN A 584 -20.56 -17.37 -5.03
CA ASN A 584 -19.47 -17.17 -4.08
C ASN A 584 -19.98 -16.65 -2.73
N ALA A 585 -20.91 -15.70 -2.73
CA ALA A 585 -21.50 -15.16 -1.50
C ALA A 585 -22.25 -16.23 -0.70
N ARG A 586 -23.05 -17.06 -1.38
CA ARG A 586 -23.78 -18.18 -0.76
C ARG A 586 -22.83 -19.19 -0.13
N GLU A 587 -21.78 -19.59 -0.86
CA GLU A 587 -20.77 -20.51 -0.33
C GLU A 587 -20.07 -19.93 0.92
N THR A 588 -19.73 -18.65 0.87
CA THR A 588 -19.04 -17.96 1.97
C THR A 588 -19.91 -17.88 3.23
N VAL A 589 -21.20 -17.51 3.09
CA VAL A 589 -22.16 -17.48 4.20
C VAL A 589 -22.32 -18.87 4.83
N LEU A 590 -22.46 -19.93 4.02
CA LEU A 590 -22.66 -21.29 4.54
C LEU A 590 -21.46 -21.82 5.33
N ARG A 591 -20.25 -21.34 5.02
CA ARG A 591 -19.02 -21.72 5.73
C ARG A 591 -18.79 -20.88 6.99
N HIS A 592 -19.43 -19.73 7.12
CA HIS A 592 -19.20 -18.79 8.22
C HIS A 592 -20.24 -19.01 9.35
N PRO A 593 -19.80 -19.38 10.57
CA PRO A 593 -20.68 -19.41 11.74
C PRO A 593 -21.30 -18.03 12.00
N VAL A 594 -22.59 -17.97 12.35
CA VAL A 594 -23.25 -16.69 12.62
C VAL A 594 -22.78 -16.10 13.94
N ASP A 595 -22.41 -14.82 13.92
CA ASP A 595 -22.03 -14.03 15.09
C ASP A 595 -22.54 -12.58 14.97
N LEU A 596 -22.43 -11.82 16.06
CA LEU A 596 -22.92 -10.43 16.13
C LEU A 596 -22.21 -9.50 15.12
N LEU A 597 -20.94 -9.76 14.80
CA LEU A 597 -20.11 -8.89 13.96
C LEU A 597 -20.35 -9.12 12.46
N THR A 598 -21.20 -10.08 12.09
CA THR A 598 -21.50 -10.46 10.71
C THR A 598 -22.95 -10.17 10.29
N LEU A 599 -23.72 -9.45 11.11
CA LEU A 599 -25.12 -9.14 10.82
C LEU A 599 -25.30 -8.24 9.59
N LEU A 600 -24.43 -7.25 9.37
CA LEU A 600 -24.45 -6.39 8.17
C LEU A 600 -24.34 -7.18 6.85
N PRO A 601 -23.29 -7.99 6.62
CA PRO A 601 -23.20 -8.75 5.38
C PRO A 601 -24.32 -9.78 5.25
N LEU A 602 -24.76 -10.41 6.34
CA LEU A 602 -25.89 -11.34 6.30
C LEU A 602 -27.18 -10.64 5.85
N GLY A 603 -27.49 -9.47 6.41
CA GLY A 603 -28.68 -8.68 6.05
C GLY A 603 -28.66 -8.23 4.59
N GLU A 604 -27.53 -7.71 4.10
CA GLU A 604 -27.39 -7.29 2.72
C GLU A 604 -27.57 -8.46 1.73
N LEU A 605 -27.04 -9.64 2.08
CA LEU A 605 -27.24 -10.87 1.30
C LEU A 605 -28.67 -11.40 1.36
N ALA A 606 -29.39 -11.21 2.47
CA ALA A 606 -30.81 -11.57 2.57
C ALA A 606 -31.67 -10.75 1.59
N VAL A 607 -31.42 -9.45 1.48
CA VAL A 607 -32.10 -8.60 0.48
C VAL A 607 -31.76 -9.02 -0.95
N ALA A 608 -30.50 -9.36 -1.21
CA ALA A 608 -30.07 -9.83 -2.52
C ALA A 608 -30.69 -11.19 -2.88
N GLY A 609 -30.69 -12.16 -1.96
CA GLY A 609 -31.33 -13.46 -2.15
C GLY A 609 -32.84 -13.32 -2.39
N ALA A 610 -33.50 -12.42 -1.67
CA ALA A 610 -34.88 -12.04 -1.92
C ALA A 610 -35.12 -11.52 -3.34
N ARG A 611 -34.18 -10.73 -3.88
CA ARG A 611 -34.27 -10.20 -5.25
C ARG A 611 -33.98 -11.23 -6.32
N LEU A 612 -33.09 -12.19 -6.05
CA LEU A 612 -32.69 -13.25 -6.97
C LEU A 612 -33.64 -14.46 -6.94
N GLY A 613 -34.65 -14.47 -6.06
CA GLY A 613 -35.56 -15.61 -5.88
C GLY A 613 -34.95 -16.77 -5.09
N GLU A 614 -33.84 -16.53 -4.38
CA GLU A 614 -33.00 -17.54 -3.71
C GLU A 614 -33.06 -17.39 -2.17
N ARG A 615 -34.21 -16.96 -1.63
CA ARG A 615 -34.42 -16.70 -0.19
C ARG A 615 -34.06 -17.88 0.69
N ALA A 616 -34.50 -19.07 0.27
CA ALA A 616 -34.31 -20.32 1.00
C ALA A 616 -32.83 -20.62 1.31
N ALA A 617 -31.90 -20.11 0.50
CA ALA A 617 -30.47 -20.29 0.74
C ALA A 617 -29.99 -19.64 2.05
N LEU A 618 -30.68 -18.60 2.54
CA LEU A 618 -30.28 -17.86 3.75
C LEU A 618 -31.19 -18.09 4.96
N ASP A 619 -32.26 -18.89 4.83
CA ASP A 619 -33.21 -19.13 5.93
C ASP A 619 -32.53 -19.66 7.20
N VAL A 620 -31.57 -20.58 7.06
CA VAL A 620 -30.84 -21.16 8.20
C VAL A 620 -29.91 -20.12 8.86
N PRO A 621 -29.00 -19.44 8.13
CA PRO A 621 -28.19 -18.36 8.71
C PRO A 621 -29.03 -17.23 9.35
N VAL A 622 -30.13 -16.81 8.71
CA VAL A 622 -31.00 -15.75 9.25
C VAL A 622 -31.66 -16.20 10.55
N ARG A 623 -32.17 -17.43 10.63
CA ARG A 623 -32.74 -17.97 11.86
C ARG A 623 -31.70 -18.04 12.98
N GLN A 624 -30.50 -18.51 12.68
CA GLN A 624 -29.40 -18.55 13.65
C GLN A 624 -29.03 -17.16 14.18
N ALA A 625 -29.11 -16.12 13.34
CA ALA A 625 -28.88 -14.73 13.74
C ALA A 625 -29.99 -14.20 14.66
N LEU A 626 -31.25 -14.48 14.34
CA LEU A 626 -32.38 -14.12 15.20
C LEU A 626 -32.32 -14.84 16.56
N ASP A 627 -32.03 -16.15 16.56
CA ASP A 627 -31.85 -16.93 17.79
C ASP A 627 -30.68 -16.39 18.63
N LEU A 628 -29.61 -15.92 17.98
CA LEU A 628 -28.47 -15.28 18.66
C LEU A 628 -28.89 -13.97 19.33
N LEU A 629 -29.63 -13.10 18.64
CA LEU A 629 -30.12 -11.85 19.19
C LEU A 629 -31.09 -12.09 20.36
N ASP A 630 -31.96 -13.09 20.27
CA ASP A 630 -32.84 -13.50 21.36
C ASP A 630 -32.05 -13.96 22.59
N ARG A 631 -31.01 -14.81 22.40
CA ARG A 631 -30.12 -15.23 23.51
C ARG A 631 -29.38 -14.06 24.16
N LEU A 632 -29.05 -13.03 23.39
CA LEU A 632 -28.39 -11.82 23.87
C LEU A 632 -29.35 -10.82 24.52
N GLY A 633 -30.64 -11.14 24.63
CA GLY A 633 -31.64 -10.27 25.25
C GLY A 633 -32.14 -9.14 24.34
N ARG A 634 -32.10 -9.36 23.01
CA ARG A 634 -32.54 -8.40 21.98
C ARG A 634 -31.87 -7.02 22.09
N PRO A 635 -30.53 -6.97 21.95
CA PRO A 635 -29.81 -5.71 22.06
C PRO A 635 -30.23 -4.75 20.92
N PRO A 636 -30.86 -3.59 21.20
CA PRO A 636 -31.53 -2.78 20.17
C PRO A 636 -30.65 -2.36 19.00
N LEU A 637 -29.37 -2.04 19.25
CA LEU A 637 -28.39 -1.68 18.23
C LEU A 637 -28.28 -2.73 17.11
N TRP A 638 -28.12 -3.99 17.51
CA TRP A 638 -27.89 -5.11 16.61
C TRP A 638 -29.20 -5.70 16.08
N HIS A 639 -30.22 -5.73 16.93
CA HIS A 639 -31.54 -6.24 16.61
C HIS A 639 -32.22 -5.40 15.52
N ALA A 640 -32.27 -4.08 15.68
CA ALA A 640 -32.91 -3.19 14.70
C ALA A 640 -32.27 -3.29 13.31
N THR A 641 -30.94 -3.33 13.22
CA THR A 641 -30.24 -3.40 11.93
C THR A 641 -30.61 -4.66 11.14
N LEU A 642 -30.61 -5.84 11.77
CA LEU A 642 -30.97 -7.08 11.07
C LEU A 642 -32.45 -7.05 10.64
N HIS A 643 -33.35 -6.64 11.53
CA HIS A 643 -34.78 -6.54 11.21
C HIS A 643 -35.06 -5.53 10.10
N TRP A 644 -34.29 -4.43 10.00
CA TRP A 644 -34.35 -3.51 8.86
C TRP A 644 -34.07 -4.23 7.54
N TYR A 645 -32.97 -4.98 7.44
CA TYR A 645 -32.66 -5.73 6.22
C TYR A 645 -33.69 -6.80 5.90
N LEU A 646 -34.19 -7.53 6.90
CA LEU A 646 -35.21 -8.57 6.69
C LEU A 646 -36.55 -7.97 6.25
N LEU A 647 -36.93 -6.79 6.77
CA LEU A 647 -38.03 -5.99 6.24
C LEU A 647 -37.80 -5.64 4.77
N GLN A 648 -36.62 -5.13 4.41
CA GLN A 648 -36.31 -4.79 3.02
C GLN A 648 -36.40 -6.04 2.11
N ALA A 649 -35.96 -7.21 2.59
CA ALA A 649 -36.07 -8.48 1.87
C ALA A 649 -37.53 -8.90 1.69
N ALA A 650 -38.37 -8.78 2.72
CA ALA A 650 -39.81 -9.05 2.64
C ALA A 650 -40.50 -8.14 1.62
N VAL A 651 -40.22 -6.84 1.66
CA VAL A 651 -40.73 -5.83 0.70
C VAL A 651 -40.34 -6.19 -0.74
N VAL A 652 -39.10 -6.63 -0.98
CA VAL A 652 -38.62 -7.00 -2.33
C VAL A 652 -39.42 -8.17 -2.93
N GLY A 653 -39.95 -9.07 -2.11
CA GLY A 653 -40.80 -10.17 -2.59
C GLY A 653 -42.27 -9.98 -2.31
N GLU A 654 -42.67 -8.75 -2.00
CA GLU A 654 -44.08 -8.38 -1.80
C GLU A 654 -44.78 -9.21 -0.71
N ASP A 655 -44.03 -9.61 0.33
CA ASP A 655 -44.55 -10.36 1.47
C ASP A 655 -44.94 -9.40 2.62
N ALA A 656 -46.19 -8.96 2.61
CA ALA A 656 -46.72 -8.03 3.61
C ALA A 656 -46.75 -8.63 5.02
N GLY A 657 -46.95 -9.95 5.15
CA GLY A 657 -47.04 -10.63 6.45
C GLY A 657 -45.68 -10.64 7.14
N THR A 658 -44.63 -11.09 6.45
CA THR A 658 -43.27 -11.06 6.99
C THR A 658 -42.76 -9.63 7.17
N ALA A 659 -43.12 -8.70 6.28
CA ALA A 659 -42.76 -7.29 6.46
C ALA A 659 -43.34 -6.71 7.77
N ALA A 660 -44.61 -7.01 8.09
CA ALA A 660 -45.23 -6.56 9.34
C ALA A 660 -44.50 -7.08 10.58
N VAL A 661 -44.11 -8.36 10.60
CA VAL A 661 -43.34 -8.96 11.72
C VAL A 661 -42.04 -8.20 11.97
N HIS A 662 -41.30 -7.84 10.92
CA HIS A 662 -40.05 -7.09 11.08
C HIS A 662 -40.28 -5.62 11.42
N ALA A 663 -41.37 -5.00 10.95
CA ALA A 663 -41.74 -3.65 11.36
C ALA A 663 -42.16 -3.58 12.85
N ASP A 664 -42.88 -4.57 13.36
CA ASP A 664 -43.24 -4.67 14.78
C ASP A 664 -42.00 -4.82 15.67
N ALA A 665 -41.03 -5.63 15.22
CA ALA A 665 -39.74 -5.78 15.90
C ALA A 665 -38.95 -4.46 15.95
N LEU A 666 -38.94 -3.69 14.84
CA LEU A 666 -38.33 -2.36 14.80
C LEU A 666 -39.06 -1.36 15.70
N ALA A 667 -40.39 -1.42 15.74
CA ALA A 667 -41.21 -0.56 16.60
C ALA A 667 -40.94 -0.83 18.09
N ALA A 668 -40.65 -2.07 18.48
CA ALA A 668 -40.27 -2.42 19.85
C ALA A 668 -38.94 -1.77 20.28
N ASP A 669 -38.04 -1.45 19.34
CA ASP A 669 -36.75 -0.80 19.59
C ASP A 669 -36.79 0.72 19.40
N ALA A 670 -37.93 1.31 19.06
CA ALA A 670 -38.03 2.71 18.63
C ALA A 670 -37.50 3.71 19.67
N ASP A 671 -37.66 3.42 20.96
CA ASP A 671 -37.24 4.31 22.04
C ASP A 671 -35.76 4.13 22.44
N ALA A 672 -35.04 3.17 21.85
CA ALA A 672 -33.66 2.88 22.22
C ALA A 672 -32.67 3.97 21.79
N THR A 673 -32.81 4.47 20.56
CA THR A 673 -31.93 5.51 19.98
C THR A 673 -32.69 6.35 18.95
N ALA A 674 -32.13 7.51 18.59
CA ALA A 674 -32.67 8.29 17.48
C ALA A 674 -32.64 7.51 16.15
N HIS A 675 -31.64 6.65 15.94
CA HIS A 675 -31.53 5.83 14.74
C HIS A 675 -32.65 4.79 14.65
N THR A 676 -32.89 4.04 15.72
CA THR A 676 -33.95 3.01 15.77
C THR A 676 -35.34 3.62 15.63
N ALA A 677 -35.59 4.81 16.19
CA ALA A 677 -36.83 5.56 15.98
C ALA A 677 -37.08 5.87 14.49
N VAL A 678 -36.05 6.31 13.78
CA VAL A 678 -36.12 6.60 12.33
C VAL A 678 -36.40 5.32 11.53
N LEU A 679 -35.73 4.22 11.86
CA LEU A 679 -35.98 2.92 11.21
C LEU A 679 -37.42 2.44 11.43
N ALA A 680 -37.95 2.53 12.65
CA ALA A 680 -39.32 2.14 12.98
C ALA A 680 -40.38 2.98 12.22
N ALA A 681 -40.18 4.30 12.17
CA ALA A 681 -41.06 5.20 11.43
C ALA A 681 -41.06 4.89 9.92
N ALA A 682 -39.88 4.70 9.33
CA ALA A 682 -39.75 4.35 7.92
C ALA A 682 -40.28 2.94 7.62
N ALA A 683 -40.13 1.99 8.55
CA ALA A 683 -40.68 0.64 8.41
C ALA A 683 -42.20 0.66 8.30
N THR A 684 -42.86 1.52 9.08
CA THR A 684 -44.31 1.74 8.97
C THR A 684 -44.71 2.21 7.57
N SER A 685 -43.97 3.15 6.98
CA SER A 685 -44.21 3.58 5.60
C SER A 685 -44.02 2.45 4.59
N TRP A 686 -42.98 1.62 4.74
CA TRP A 686 -42.76 0.46 3.88
C TRP A 686 -43.90 -0.57 3.95
N CYS A 687 -44.43 -0.85 5.13
CA CYS A 687 -45.57 -1.76 5.29
C CYS A 687 -46.85 -1.20 4.66
N ARG A 688 -47.16 0.08 4.89
CA ARG A 688 -48.32 0.74 4.28
C ARG A 688 -48.23 0.80 2.75
N LEU A 689 -47.02 0.93 2.22
CA LEU A 689 -46.72 0.83 0.79
C LEU A 689 -47.14 -0.51 0.17
N LEU A 690 -47.00 -1.62 0.90
CA LEU A 690 -47.40 -2.95 0.44
C LEU A 690 -48.92 -3.15 0.48
N THR A 691 -49.62 -2.48 1.40
CA THR A 691 -51.09 -2.53 1.50
C THR A 691 -51.79 -1.50 0.62
N GLY A 692 -51.04 -0.56 0.01
CA GLY A 692 -51.57 0.48 -0.88
C GLY A 692 -52.03 1.77 -0.17
N ASP A 693 -51.84 1.86 1.14
CA ASP A 693 -52.22 3.03 1.97
C ASP A 693 -51.08 4.07 2.01
N ILE A 694 -50.91 4.82 0.92
CA ILE A 694 -49.76 5.73 0.76
C ILE A 694 -50.12 7.13 1.21
N ASP A 695 -49.49 7.60 2.30
CA ASP A 695 -49.43 9.01 2.68
C ASP A 695 -48.12 9.63 2.12
N PRO A 696 -48.19 10.48 1.06
CA PRO A 696 -47.01 11.04 0.42
C PRO A 696 -46.20 11.96 1.33
N ASP A 697 -46.85 12.73 2.21
CA ASP A 697 -46.18 13.71 3.06
C ASP A 697 -45.40 12.99 4.17
N GLN A 698 -46.00 11.94 4.77
CA GLN A 698 -45.30 11.07 5.71
C GLN A 698 -44.12 10.35 5.04
N VAL A 699 -44.29 9.83 3.83
CA VAL A 699 -43.19 9.17 3.10
C VAL A 699 -42.03 10.12 2.86
N VAL A 700 -42.29 11.37 2.45
CA VAL A 700 -41.25 12.39 2.24
C VAL A 700 -40.54 12.72 3.56
N ALA A 701 -41.28 12.86 4.66
CA ALA A 701 -40.69 13.11 5.98
C ALA A 701 -39.77 11.95 6.41
N HIS A 702 -40.27 10.72 6.40
CA HIS A 702 -39.48 9.53 6.79
C HIS A 702 -38.29 9.28 5.88
N ALA A 703 -38.41 9.54 4.55
CA ALA A 703 -37.27 9.46 3.64
C ALA A 703 -36.20 10.50 3.98
N ARG A 704 -36.57 11.75 4.28
CA ARG A 704 -35.59 12.76 4.71
C ARG A 704 -34.91 12.37 6.02
N ASP A 705 -35.65 11.80 6.96
CA ASP A 705 -35.09 11.35 8.24
C ASP A 705 -34.09 10.21 8.06
N LEU A 706 -34.42 9.20 7.24
CA LEU A 706 -33.49 8.15 6.83
C LEU A 706 -32.21 8.72 6.17
N ALA A 707 -32.36 9.72 5.31
CA ALA A 707 -31.20 10.32 4.65
C ALA A 707 -30.28 11.05 5.65
N ARG A 708 -30.84 11.71 6.67
CA ARG A 708 -30.07 12.37 7.74
C ARG A 708 -29.29 11.38 8.61
N THR A 709 -29.74 10.13 8.72
CA THR A 709 -29.03 9.05 9.45
C THR A 709 -28.07 8.26 8.56
N GLY A 710 -27.78 8.75 7.35
CA GLY A 710 -26.82 8.12 6.44
C GLY A 710 -27.40 7.02 5.53
N LEU A 711 -28.72 6.79 5.55
CA LEU A 711 -29.40 5.79 4.71
C LEU A 711 -30.05 6.43 3.47
N ALA A 712 -29.32 7.31 2.79
CA ALA A 712 -29.82 8.08 1.65
C ALA A 712 -30.33 7.21 0.48
N TRP A 713 -29.70 6.04 0.26
CA TRP A 713 -30.16 5.11 -0.77
C TRP A 713 -31.50 4.46 -0.41
N ASP A 714 -31.69 3.99 0.83
CA ASP A 714 -32.97 3.41 1.28
C ASP A 714 -34.07 4.46 1.29
N ALA A 715 -33.74 5.69 1.66
CA ALA A 715 -34.63 6.84 1.60
C ALA A 715 -35.12 7.15 0.18
N ALA A 716 -34.20 7.22 -0.78
CA ALA A 716 -34.54 7.41 -2.19
C ALA A 716 -35.41 6.26 -2.72
N ARG A 717 -35.12 5.02 -2.30
CA ARG A 717 -35.90 3.84 -2.67
C ARG A 717 -37.32 3.90 -2.12
N LEU A 718 -37.49 4.30 -0.86
CA LEU A 718 -38.80 4.47 -0.22
C LEU A 718 -39.65 5.47 -1.00
N ALA A 719 -39.10 6.66 -1.29
CA ALA A 719 -39.79 7.69 -2.06
C ALA A 719 -40.10 7.24 -3.51
N GLY A 720 -39.15 6.59 -4.19
CA GLY A 720 -39.33 6.08 -5.56
C GLY A 720 -40.40 5.01 -5.65
N GLN A 721 -40.43 4.06 -4.70
CA GLN A 721 -41.44 3.02 -4.65
C GLN A 721 -42.84 3.54 -4.30
N ALA A 722 -42.93 4.59 -3.47
CA ALA A 722 -44.20 5.26 -3.19
C ALA A 722 -44.72 5.99 -4.43
N ALA A 723 -43.82 6.65 -5.17
CA ALA A 723 -44.19 7.30 -6.42
C ALA A 723 -44.71 6.32 -7.47
N ALA A 724 -44.16 5.10 -7.53
CA ALA A 724 -44.61 4.07 -8.48
C ALA A 724 -46.00 3.51 -8.16
N ARG A 725 -46.46 3.63 -6.90
CA ARG A 725 -47.72 3.05 -6.41
C ARG A 725 -48.81 4.08 -6.11
N THR A 726 -48.47 5.37 -6.02
CA THR A 726 -49.47 6.42 -5.81
C THR A 726 -50.27 6.72 -7.08
N ALA A 727 -51.58 6.95 -6.92
CA ALA A 727 -52.46 7.38 -8.00
C ALA A 727 -52.47 8.91 -8.19
N ASP A 728 -52.08 9.69 -7.18
CA ASP A 728 -52.03 11.14 -7.27
C ASP A 728 -50.78 11.61 -8.04
N ARG A 729 -51.02 12.28 -9.17
CA ARG A 729 -49.97 12.82 -10.03
C ARG A 729 -49.10 13.87 -9.32
N ARG A 730 -49.69 14.69 -8.44
CA ARG A 730 -48.93 15.72 -7.71
C ARG A 730 -48.02 15.07 -6.68
N ALA A 731 -48.55 14.17 -5.86
CA ALA A 731 -47.78 13.35 -4.94
C ALA A 731 -46.65 12.58 -5.64
N MET A 732 -46.94 11.94 -6.78
CA MET A 732 -45.95 11.20 -7.56
C MET A 732 -44.76 12.08 -7.95
N VAL A 733 -45.02 13.31 -8.43
CA VAL A 733 -43.95 14.26 -8.80
C VAL A 733 -43.09 14.62 -7.58
N THR A 734 -43.71 14.97 -6.46
CA THR A 734 -43.01 15.32 -5.22
C THR A 734 -42.13 14.16 -4.72
N LEU A 735 -42.64 12.94 -4.76
CA LEU A 735 -41.92 11.74 -4.33
C LEU A 735 -40.73 11.43 -5.25
N LEU A 736 -40.89 11.54 -6.59
CA LEU A 736 -39.79 11.36 -7.53
C LEU A 736 -38.71 12.46 -7.40
N ASP A 737 -39.13 13.72 -7.21
CA ASP A 737 -38.19 14.82 -7.00
C ASP A 737 -37.41 14.63 -5.69
N THR A 738 -38.09 14.17 -4.62
CA THR A 738 -37.45 13.78 -3.35
C THR A 738 -36.45 12.66 -3.56
N ALA A 739 -36.82 11.58 -4.27
CA ALA A 739 -35.92 10.47 -4.53
C ALA A 739 -34.64 10.88 -5.29
N ARG A 740 -34.75 11.77 -6.29
CA ARG A 740 -33.60 12.28 -7.05
C ARG A 740 -32.67 13.13 -6.20
N LEU A 741 -33.23 14.05 -5.40
CA LEU A 741 -32.47 14.90 -4.48
C LEU A 741 -31.64 14.04 -3.51
N LEU A 742 -32.27 13.00 -2.94
CA LEU A 742 -31.61 12.11 -1.98
C LEU A 742 -30.53 11.21 -2.60
N GLN A 743 -30.54 10.98 -3.91
CA GLN A 743 -29.46 10.28 -4.61
C GLN A 743 -28.24 11.16 -4.94
N GLY A 744 -28.26 12.44 -4.61
CA GLY A 744 -27.21 13.38 -5.02
C GLY A 744 -27.21 13.67 -6.53
N ARG A 745 -28.24 13.23 -7.27
CA ARG A 745 -28.47 13.64 -8.65
C ARG A 745 -29.13 15.01 -8.62
N GLN A 746 -28.38 16.06 -8.95
CA GLN A 746 -28.97 17.38 -9.11
C GLN A 746 -30.15 17.32 -10.10
N PRO A 747 -31.24 18.05 -9.85
CA PRO A 747 -32.27 18.24 -10.85
C PRO A 747 -31.64 19.03 -12.00
N GLY A 748 -31.22 18.34 -13.05
CA GLY A 748 -31.06 18.98 -14.35
C GLY A 748 -32.38 19.71 -14.65
N PRO A 749 -32.32 20.92 -15.24
CA PRO A 749 -33.52 21.69 -15.51
C PRO A 749 -34.53 20.79 -16.21
N ARG A 750 -35.79 20.80 -15.74
CA ARG A 750 -36.92 20.27 -16.48
C ARG A 750 -36.97 20.99 -17.83
N THR A 751 -36.20 20.50 -18.80
CA THR A 751 -36.49 20.74 -20.19
C THR A 751 -37.65 19.84 -20.48
N GLU A 752 -38.84 20.42 -20.40
CA GLU A 752 -39.91 20.11 -21.32
C GLU A 752 -39.40 20.33 -22.75
N ASN A 753 -38.44 19.53 -23.22
CA ASN A 753 -38.18 19.41 -24.64
C ASN A 753 -39.22 18.45 -25.18
N ALA A 754 -40.45 18.98 -25.28
CA ALA A 754 -41.23 18.71 -26.46
C ALA A 754 -40.38 19.14 -27.66
N SER A 755 -40.10 18.18 -28.54
CA SER A 755 -39.83 18.42 -29.96
C SER A 755 -38.48 19.05 -30.33
N GLU A 756 -37.41 18.23 -30.39
CA GLU A 756 -36.39 18.39 -31.43
C GLU A 756 -36.23 17.08 -32.21
N PRO A 757 -36.20 17.10 -33.56
CA PRO A 757 -36.12 15.90 -34.36
C PRO A 757 -34.67 15.39 -34.38
N THR A 758 -34.39 14.36 -33.59
CA THR A 758 -33.20 13.51 -33.76
C THR A 758 -33.27 12.82 -35.13
N PRO A 759 -32.16 12.71 -35.90
CA PRO A 759 -32.17 12.04 -37.20
C PRO A 759 -32.83 10.64 -37.10
N THR A 760 -33.67 10.33 -38.10
CA THR A 760 -34.46 9.10 -38.18
C THR A 760 -33.58 7.87 -37.96
N GLY A 761 -33.73 7.21 -36.81
CA GLY A 761 -33.03 5.99 -36.45
C GLY A 761 -32.21 6.06 -35.14
N GLN A 762 -31.94 7.26 -34.60
CA GLN A 762 -31.21 7.40 -33.33
C GLN A 762 -32.17 7.56 -32.12
N LEU A 763 -31.84 6.88 -31.03
CA LEU A 763 -32.53 6.99 -29.75
C LEU A 763 -32.15 8.31 -29.06
N SER A 764 -33.10 8.91 -28.33
CA SER A 764 -32.76 10.02 -27.43
C SER A 764 -31.93 9.51 -26.24
N ALA A 765 -31.20 10.39 -25.55
CA ALA A 765 -30.37 10.01 -24.39
C ALA A 765 -31.15 9.18 -23.35
N ARG A 766 -32.42 9.53 -23.10
CA ARG A 766 -33.28 8.79 -22.16
C ARG A 766 -33.77 7.46 -22.71
N GLU A 767 -34.03 7.38 -24.01
CA GLU A 767 -34.35 6.10 -24.67
C GLU A 767 -33.12 5.19 -24.72
N GLN A 768 -31.92 5.73 -24.82
CA GLN A 768 -30.65 5.00 -24.70
C GLN A 768 -30.48 4.36 -23.32
N GLU A 769 -30.67 5.13 -22.24
CA GLU A 769 -30.64 4.59 -20.88
C GLU A 769 -31.70 3.48 -20.68
N VAL A 770 -32.92 3.67 -21.18
CA VAL A 770 -33.98 2.63 -21.10
C VAL A 770 -33.62 1.41 -21.94
N ALA A 771 -33.02 1.60 -23.13
CA ALA A 771 -32.59 0.53 -24.01
C ALA A 771 -31.48 -0.33 -23.41
N GLU A 772 -30.45 0.29 -22.80
CA GLU A 772 -29.36 -0.41 -22.12
C GLU A 772 -29.88 -1.33 -21.01
N LEU A 773 -30.82 -0.83 -20.20
CA LEU A 773 -31.41 -1.62 -19.11
C LEU A 773 -32.32 -2.75 -19.62
N LEU A 774 -33.01 -2.53 -20.74
CA LEU A 774 -33.78 -3.58 -21.43
C LEU A 774 -32.88 -4.67 -21.99
N LEU A 775 -31.72 -4.30 -22.55
CA LEU A 775 -30.71 -5.23 -23.05
C LEU A 775 -30.05 -6.03 -21.92
N ALA A 776 -29.91 -5.41 -20.74
CA ALA A 776 -29.48 -6.06 -19.50
C ALA A 776 -30.57 -6.95 -18.87
N GLY A 777 -31.75 -7.05 -19.47
CA GLY A 777 -32.81 -7.99 -19.09
C GLY A 777 -33.77 -7.50 -18.02
N LEU A 778 -33.69 -6.23 -17.61
CA LEU A 778 -34.57 -5.68 -16.57
C LEU A 778 -36.03 -5.59 -17.06
N THR A 779 -36.97 -5.86 -16.17
CA THR A 779 -38.42 -5.66 -16.37
C THR A 779 -38.77 -4.17 -16.35
N TYR A 780 -39.95 -3.79 -16.87
CA TYR A 780 -40.38 -2.39 -16.85
C TYR A 780 -40.50 -1.81 -15.45
N LYS A 781 -40.84 -2.66 -14.47
CA LYS A 781 -40.87 -2.30 -13.06
C LYS A 781 -39.46 -1.97 -12.55
N GLU A 782 -38.50 -2.84 -12.81
CA GLU A 782 -37.10 -2.64 -12.39
C GLU A 782 -36.44 -1.44 -13.07
N ILE A 783 -36.74 -1.20 -14.34
CA ILE A 783 -36.27 0.00 -15.06
C ILE A 783 -36.89 1.26 -14.43
N GLY A 784 -38.18 1.22 -14.10
CA GLY A 784 -38.86 2.33 -13.43
C GLY A 784 -38.25 2.66 -12.07
N ASP A 785 -38.00 1.62 -11.27
CA ASP A 785 -37.34 1.74 -9.97
C ASP A 785 -35.92 2.33 -10.10
N ARG A 786 -35.15 1.90 -11.09
CA ARG A 786 -33.78 2.38 -11.31
C ARG A 786 -33.72 3.81 -11.82
N LEU A 787 -34.64 4.17 -12.70
CA LEU A 787 -34.65 5.46 -13.40
C LEU A 787 -35.53 6.50 -12.70
N PHE A 788 -36.17 6.16 -11.58
CA PHE A 788 -37.13 7.01 -10.86
C PHE A 788 -38.20 7.58 -11.79
N ILE A 789 -38.84 6.68 -12.51
CA ILE A 789 -39.98 6.92 -13.39
C ILE A 789 -40.98 5.79 -13.24
N THR A 790 -42.24 6.01 -13.57
CA THR A 790 -43.23 4.93 -13.46
C THR A 790 -43.00 3.83 -14.50
N PRO A 791 -43.38 2.58 -14.23
CA PRO A 791 -43.35 1.50 -15.22
C PRO A 791 -44.09 1.87 -16.51
N LYS A 792 -45.20 2.62 -16.40
CA LYS A 792 -45.95 3.18 -17.53
C LYS A 792 -45.13 4.17 -18.36
N THR A 793 -44.27 4.96 -17.72
CA THR A 793 -43.34 5.86 -18.43
C THR A 793 -42.28 5.06 -19.18
N VAL A 794 -41.78 3.97 -18.59
CA VAL A 794 -40.89 3.02 -19.29
C VAL A 794 -41.61 2.41 -20.50
N GLU A 795 -42.85 1.94 -20.35
CA GLU A 795 -43.66 1.46 -21.47
C GLU A 795 -43.78 2.49 -22.60
N HIS A 796 -44.00 3.77 -22.26
CA HIS A 796 -44.03 4.84 -23.25
C HIS A 796 -42.67 5.07 -23.93
N HIS A 797 -41.55 4.94 -23.22
CA HIS A 797 -40.23 4.96 -23.84
C HIS A 797 -40.05 3.76 -24.78
N VAL A 798 -40.44 2.56 -24.36
CA VAL A 798 -40.33 1.34 -25.20
C VAL A 798 -41.23 1.40 -26.43
N ALA A 799 -42.45 1.92 -26.30
CA ALA A 799 -43.34 2.13 -27.43
C ALA A 799 -42.75 3.12 -28.44
N ARG A 800 -42.16 4.23 -27.97
CA ARG A 800 -41.46 5.20 -28.82
C ARG A 800 -40.23 4.60 -29.49
N MET A 801 -39.42 3.82 -28.77
CA MET A 801 -38.29 3.08 -29.34
C MET A 801 -38.74 2.08 -30.41
N ARG A 802 -39.82 1.34 -30.19
CA ARG A 802 -40.38 0.41 -31.17
C ARG A 802 -40.85 1.11 -32.44
N ALA A 803 -41.57 2.22 -32.29
CA ALA A 803 -42.00 3.02 -33.43
C ALA A 803 -40.81 3.59 -34.20
N ARG A 804 -39.79 4.10 -33.49
CA ARG A 804 -38.62 4.74 -34.10
C ARG A 804 -37.67 3.75 -34.76
N LEU A 805 -37.48 2.58 -34.16
CA LEU A 805 -36.62 1.51 -34.69
C LEU A 805 -37.37 0.55 -35.62
N GLY A 806 -38.67 0.76 -35.87
CA GLY A 806 -39.50 -0.10 -36.72
C GLY A 806 -39.63 -1.53 -36.22
N ALA A 807 -39.62 -1.74 -34.89
CA ALA A 807 -39.65 -3.06 -34.26
C ALA A 807 -41.09 -3.48 -33.89
N PRO A 808 -41.70 -4.45 -34.61
CA PRO A 808 -43.10 -4.83 -34.42
C PRO A 808 -43.35 -5.62 -33.14
N ASN A 809 -42.32 -6.23 -32.53
CA ASN A 809 -42.43 -6.99 -31.29
C ASN A 809 -41.18 -6.81 -30.41
N ARG A 810 -41.25 -7.27 -29.15
CA ARG A 810 -40.17 -7.12 -28.16
C ARG A 810 -38.88 -7.83 -28.59
N ALA A 811 -38.98 -9.02 -29.18
CA ALA A 811 -37.82 -9.79 -29.63
C ALA A 811 -37.05 -9.04 -30.72
N GLU A 812 -37.77 -8.46 -31.68
CA GLU A 812 -37.19 -7.68 -32.76
C GLU A 812 -36.66 -6.31 -32.29
N LEU A 813 -37.28 -5.71 -31.27
CA LEU A 813 -36.73 -4.51 -30.61
C LEU A 813 -35.36 -4.83 -30.00
N LEU A 814 -35.26 -5.91 -29.22
CA LEU A 814 -34.00 -6.31 -28.58
C LEU A 814 -32.93 -6.67 -29.62
N ALA A 815 -33.31 -7.33 -30.72
CA ALA A 815 -32.39 -7.62 -31.83
C ALA A 815 -31.85 -6.34 -32.49
N ARG A 816 -32.72 -5.36 -32.77
CA ARG A 816 -32.32 -4.07 -33.37
C ARG A 816 -31.49 -3.23 -32.41
N LEU A 817 -31.84 -3.18 -31.13
CA LEU A 817 -31.06 -2.49 -30.09
C LEU A 817 -29.63 -3.06 -29.99
N ARG A 818 -29.47 -4.39 -30.04
CA ARG A 818 -28.14 -5.04 -30.08
C ARG A 818 -27.33 -4.71 -31.33
N ALA A 819 -28.00 -4.43 -32.45
CA ALA A 819 -27.34 -4.06 -33.71
C ALA A 819 -26.97 -2.57 -33.78
N THR A 820 -27.70 -1.69 -33.08
CA THR A 820 -27.46 -0.23 -33.05
C THR A 820 -26.52 0.22 -31.92
N THR A 821 -26.42 -0.52 -30.83
CA THR A 821 -25.46 -0.23 -29.76
C THR A 821 -24.11 -0.80 -30.15
N THR A 822 -23.22 0.02 -30.73
CA THR A 822 -21.81 -0.32 -30.86
C THR A 822 -21.29 -0.76 -29.49
N PRO A 823 -20.60 -1.91 -29.35
CA PRO A 823 -20.13 -2.34 -28.05
C PRO A 823 -19.13 -1.30 -27.53
N VAL A 824 -19.51 -0.58 -26.47
CA VAL A 824 -18.52 0.07 -25.61
C VAL A 824 -17.67 -1.07 -25.08
N ALA A 825 -16.40 -1.09 -25.48
CA ALA A 825 -15.45 -2.09 -25.05
C ALA A 825 -15.39 -2.09 -23.52
N PHE A 826 -16.02 -3.09 -22.90
CA PHE A 826 -15.57 -3.59 -21.60
C PHE A 826 -14.11 -4.00 -21.82
N ARG A 827 -13.16 -3.21 -21.29
CA ARG A 827 -11.77 -3.62 -21.19
C ARG A 827 -11.75 -4.88 -20.33
N LYS A 828 -11.70 -6.04 -21.00
CA LYS A 828 -11.12 -7.26 -20.42
C LYS A 828 -9.71 -6.89 -19.96
N ALA A 829 -9.43 -7.03 -18.67
CA ALA A 829 -8.04 -7.16 -18.22
C ALA A 829 -7.43 -8.40 -18.90
N PRO A 830 -6.13 -8.37 -19.27
CA PRO A 830 -5.49 -9.49 -19.92
C PRO A 830 -5.45 -10.70 -18.97
N GLU A 831 -5.54 -11.88 -19.59
CA GLU A 831 -5.61 -13.21 -18.96
C GLU A 831 -4.48 -13.51 -17.97
#